data_AF-A0A9Q0KMI9-F1
#
_entry.id   AF-A0A9Q0KMI9-F1
#
_cell.length_a   1.000
_cell.length_b   1.000
_cell.length_c   1.000
_cell.angle_alpha   90.00
_cell.angle_beta   90.00
_cell.angle_gamma   90.00
#
_symmetry.space_group_name_H-M   'P 1'
#
loop_
_entity.id
_entity.type
_entity.pdbx_description
1 polymer ?
#
loop_
_entity_poly.entity_id
_entity_poly.type
_entity_poly.pdbx_seq_one_letter_code
_entity_poly.pdbx_strand_id
1 'polypeptide(L)'
;MPSISSIVFTIKSKNASFLYRLLIPIQKCRFSIATTFQSPLRFLPVSPSLQQVKQAHALIITAGLTNDSTITGHLLAALALSPSPTSSSFNYPLAVFRRIQNANIFATNNMIRCLAKSETPYDSVALYADMCRSSLLPKPNNYTFPFVLQACSKVLAIVEGFQIHAHIVRLGFAQDVYVRNALIHFYSACHRTESSRHIFDENSESRDVVTWNSILAAYARDGQMDLAETLFVEMPDKDVISWSTMIMGHVQGGLLEKGLECFREMRERGLRPNEAILVTILSASAQLGLLEQGRLVHKTIESLNFPMSVSLNTALIDMYAKCGCIDRSKEIFNKMAHKDVWSCNVMICGLAAHGLGKEALALFRWFTSEGFKPVNITFVGVLNACSRAGLVDDGRRYFKSMIEDYGIEPEMEHYGCMVDLLGRAGFIAEALELIEKITIKPDPVLWGTLLGACKIHGLVELGETIGKKLIELDPTHDGHYVLLASIYAKAKKWEDVSRVRRMMVDRGANKVAGWSLIEAEGKVHRFIAGDKEHERSPEIYQMLEVITKRLAESGYLPDISPILHDIQEEEKENVIKEHSERLAIAFGLLVTEVGGCIRIVKNLRVCGDCHEVSKMISKVFQREIIVRDGSRFHHFKGGNCSCLDFW
;
A
#
# COMPACT_ATOMS: atom_id res chain seq x y z
N MET A 1 -28.93 -14.17 -72.90
CA MET A 1 -28.40 -15.23 -72.01
C MET A 1 -28.95 -14.98 -70.60
N PRO A 2 -29.70 -15.92 -69.99
CA PRO A 2 -30.32 -15.72 -68.68
C PRO A 2 -29.55 -16.38 -67.51
N SER A 3 -29.89 -15.89 -66.32
CA SER A 3 -29.53 -16.27 -64.94
C SER A 3 -28.98 -17.67 -64.60
N ILE A 4 -27.88 -17.69 -63.82
CA ILE A 4 -27.61 -18.57 -62.66
C ILE A 4 -26.94 -17.66 -61.59
N SER A 5 -27.26 -17.58 -60.28
CA SER A 5 -28.15 -18.30 -59.34
C SER A 5 -27.56 -19.36 -58.39
N SER A 6 -26.24 -19.44 -58.17
CA SER A 6 -25.64 -20.37 -57.17
C SER A 6 -24.26 -19.97 -56.63
N ILE A 7 -24.19 -19.42 -55.41
CA ILE A 7 -23.50 -20.07 -54.27
C ILE A 7 -24.39 -19.83 -53.05
N VAL A 8 -24.96 -20.92 -52.54
CA VAL A 8 -25.93 -20.99 -51.45
C VAL A 8 -25.37 -21.98 -50.43
N PHE A 9 -25.47 -21.65 -49.14
CA PHE A 9 -25.24 -22.52 -47.96
C PHE A 9 -23.76 -22.92 -47.66
N THR A 10 -23.30 -23.10 -46.42
CA THR A 10 -23.87 -23.00 -45.04
C THR A 10 -22.72 -22.58 -44.09
N ILE A 11 -22.85 -21.98 -42.89
CA ILE A 11 -23.41 -22.54 -41.62
C ILE A 11 -23.85 -21.40 -40.64
N LYS A 12 -25.15 -21.44 -40.31
CA LYS A 12 -25.87 -21.09 -39.06
C LYS A 12 -25.22 -20.26 -37.92
N SER A 13 -25.88 -19.13 -37.61
CA SER A 13 -26.28 -18.62 -36.26
C SER A 13 -25.20 -18.23 -35.23
N LYS A 14 -25.32 -17.15 -34.43
CA LYS A 14 -26.49 -16.37 -33.96
C LYS A 14 -26.21 -14.84 -34.00
N ASN A 15 -27.21 -14.02 -33.64
CA ASN A 15 -27.17 -12.54 -33.44
C ASN A 15 -27.52 -11.62 -34.64
N ALA A 16 -28.44 -12.06 -35.51
CA ALA A 16 -29.11 -11.17 -36.48
C ALA A 16 -30.38 -10.52 -35.90
N SER A 17 -30.24 -9.62 -34.91
CA SER A 17 -31.35 -8.77 -34.40
C SER A 17 -31.01 -7.29 -34.23
N PHE A 18 -29.75 -6.88 -34.44
CA PHE A 18 -29.29 -5.51 -34.14
C PHE A 18 -29.12 -4.59 -35.36
N LEU A 19 -29.11 -5.14 -36.60
CA LEU A 19 -28.74 -4.39 -37.80
C LEU A 19 -29.92 -3.93 -38.70
N TYR A 20 -31.17 -4.25 -38.36
CA TYR A 20 -32.34 -3.95 -39.19
C TYR A 20 -33.08 -2.63 -38.87
N ARG A 21 -32.45 -1.72 -38.09
CA ARG A 21 -33.01 -0.39 -37.76
C ARG A 21 -32.24 0.80 -38.36
N LEU A 22 -31.27 0.57 -39.24
CA LEU A 22 -30.33 1.61 -39.71
C LEU A 22 -30.50 2.02 -41.18
N LEU A 23 -31.59 1.62 -41.84
CA LEU A 23 -31.92 2.03 -43.21
C LEU A 23 -33.42 2.36 -43.34
N ILE A 24 -33.75 3.65 -43.26
CA ILE A 24 -34.98 4.22 -43.83
C ILE A 24 -34.55 5.25 -44.90
N PRO A 25 -35.18 5.29 -46.09
CA PRO A 25 -34.66 6.09 -47.21
C PRO A 25 -34.79 7.60 -47.00
N ILE A 26 -33.90 8.35 -47.65
CA ILE A 26 -33.99 9.80 -47.78
C ILE A 26 -35.20 10.13 -48.67
N GLN A 27 -36.34 10.48 -48.06
CA GLN A 27 -37.43 11.17 -48.75
C GLN A 27 -37.44 12.66 -48.38
N LYS A 28 -37.42 13.51 -49.42
CA LYS A 28 -37.56 14.96 -49.30
C LYS A 28 -38.97 15.32 -48.84
N CYS A 29 -39.16 15.50 -47.53
CA CYS A 29 -40.34 16.19 -47.00
C CYS A 29 -39.91 17.50 -46.33
N ARG A 30 -40.36 18.63 -46.90
CA ARG A 30 -40.42 19.92 -46.18
C ARG A 30 -41.51 19.79 -45.13
N PHE A 31 -41.16 19.38 -43.91
CA PHE A 31 -42.11 19.41 -42.79
C PHE A 31 -42.09 20.77 -42.08
N SER A 32 -43.29 21.24 -41.76
CA SER A 32 -43.53 22.45 -40.99
C SER A 32 -42.90 22.37 -39.60
N ILE A 33 -42.49 23.53 -39.09
CA ILE A 33 -42.03 23.73 -37.72
C ILE A 33 -43.19 23.39 -36.76
N ALA A 34 -42.95 22.45 -35.82
CA ALA A 34 -43.58 22.31 -34.48
C ALA A 34 -43.65 20.84 -33.98
N THR A 35 -42.51 20.15 -33.85
CA THR A 35 -42.41 18.92 -33.03
C THR A 35 -41.07 18.86 -32.30
N THR A 36 -41.10 18.51 -31.02
CA THR A 36 -39.99 18.62 -30.06
C THR A 36 -38.80 17.73 -30.42
N PHE A 37 -37.75 18.31 -31.02
CA PHE A 37 -36.51 17.59 -31.31
C PHE A 37 -35.78 17.28 -30.00
N GLN A 38 -35.78 16.01 -29.57
CA GLN A 38 -35.07 15.59 -28.36
C GLN A 38 -33.56 15.53 -28.64
N SER A 39 -32.76 16.23 -27.83
CA SER A 39 -31.30 16.30 -28.01
C SER A 39 -30.65 14.91 -27.99
N PRO A 40 -29.79 14.56 -28.97
CA PRO A 40 -29.06 13.30 -29.01
C PRO A 40 -28.22 13.02 -27.74
N LEU A 41 -27.86 14.07 -27.01
CA LEU A 41 -27.08 13.99 -25.76
C LEU A 41 -27.84 13.31 -24.61
N ARG A 42 -29.18 13.27 -24.66
CA ARG A 42 -30.01 12.64 -23.60
C ARG A 42 -29.81 11.12 -23.50
N PHE A 43 -29.32 10.48 -24.56
CA PHE A 43 -29.08 9.03 -24.62
C PHE A 43 -27.66 8.63 -24.19
N LEU A 44 -26.82 9.59 -23.79
CA LEU A 44 -25.49 9.31 -23.25
C LEU A 44 -25.59 8.80 -21.80
N PRO A 45 -24.78 7.80 -21.40
CA PRO A 45 -24.66 7.43 -19.99
C PRO A 45 -23.96 8.54 -19.20
N VAL A 46 -24.08 8.50 -17.86
CA VAL A 46 -23.56 9.53 -16.92
C VAL A 46 -22.06 9.80 -17.10
N SER A 47 -21.27 8.78 -17.48
CA SER A 47 -19.88 8.92 -17.91
C SER A 47 -19.74 8.31 -19.32
N PRO A 48 -19.90 9.11 -20.38
CA PRO A 48 -19.90 8.62 -21.76
C PRO A 48 -18.48 8.47 -22.29
N SER A 49 -18.23 7.46 -23.13
CA SER A 49 -16.93 7.33 -23.79
C SER A 49 -16.75 8.38 -24.88
N LEU A 50 -15.50 8.78 -25.15
CA LEU A 50 -15.18 9.73 -26.24
C LEU A 50 -15.79 9.33 -27.59
N GLN A 51 -15.94 8.03 -27.86
CA GLN A 51 -16.60 7.54 -29.08
C GLN A 51 -18.11 7.81 -29.08
N GLN A 52 -18.81 7.58 -27.96
CA GLN A 52 -20.23 7.90 -27.81
C GLN A 52 -20.47 9.42 -27.94
N VAL A 53 -19.60 10.24 -27.35
CA VAL A 53 -19.70 11.70 -27.46
C VAL A 53 -19.40 12.20 -28.88
N LYS A 54 -18.46 11.56 -29.60
CA LYS A 54 -18.22 11.81 -31.04
C LYS A 54 -19.43 11.44 -31.91
N GLN A 55 -20.10 10.32 -31.63
CA GLN A 55 -21.34 9.93 -32.31
C GLN A 55 -22.48 10.95 -32.06
N ALA A 56 -22.67 11.40 -30.82
CA ALA A 56 -23.66 12.42 -30.51
C ALA A 56 -23.36 13.77 -31.20
N HIS A 57 -22.09 14.17 -31.27
CA HIS A 57 -21.68 15.38 -32.02
C HIS A 57 -21.95 15.25 -33.53
N ALA A 58 -21.69 14.08 -34.13
CA ALA A 58 -22.00 13.85 -35.54
C ALA A 58 -23.51 14.02 -35.82
N LEU A 59 -24.38 13.53 -34.93
CA LEU A 59 -25.82 13.72 -35.03
C LEU A 59 -26.21 15.21 -34.92
N ILE A 60 -25.62 15.96 -33.98
CA ILE A 60 -25.81 17.41 -33.83
C ILE A 60 -25.40 18.17 -35.11
N ILE A 61 -24.29 17.78 -35.75
CA ILE A 61 -23.85 18.33 -37.05
C ILE A 61 -24.88 18.03 -38.14
N THR A 62 -25.31 16.78 -38.29
CA THR A 62 -26.29 16.41 -39.33
C THR A 62 -27.67 17.03 -39.12
N ALA A 63 -28.02 17.38 -37.88
CA ALA A 63 -29.26 18.09 -37.54
C ALA A 63 -29.17 19.61 -37.73
N GLY A 64 -27.99 20.16 -38.07
CA GLY A 64 -27.78 21.61 -38.21
C GLY A 64 -27.77 22.39 -36.89
N LEU A 65 -27.61 21.71 -35.75
CA LEU A 65 -27.75 22.29 -34.40
C LEU A 65 -26.42 22.79 -33.82
N THR A 66 -25.36 22.92 -34.63
CA THR A 66 -24.01 23.32 -34.19
C THR A 66 -23.92 24.77 -33.69
N ASN A 67 -24.89 25.61 -34.03
CA ASN A 67 -24.91 27.02 -33.66
C ASN A 67 -25.64 27.27 -32.32
N ASP A 68 -26.29 26.24 -31.75
CA ASP A 68 -26.92 26.34 -30.43
C ASP A 68 -25.85 26.18 -29.33
N SER A 69 -25.51 27.31 -28.70
CA SER A 69 -24.52 27.40 -27.63
C SER A 69 -24.85 26.52 -26.41
N THR A 70 -26.13 26.21 -26.19
CA THR A 70 -26.61 25.35 -25.11
C THR A 70 -26.34 23.88 -25.45
N ILE A 71 -26.66 23.44 -26.66
CA ILE A 71 -26.39 22.06 -27.13
C ILE A 71 -24.88 21.80 -27.17
N THR A 72 -24.08 22.74 -27.70
CA THR A 72 -22.62 22.62 -27.69
C THR A 72 -22.04 22.67 -26.27
N GLY A 73 -22.65 23.44 -25.36
CA GLY A 73 -22.26 23.46 -23.94
C GLY A 73 -22.49 22.11 -23.24
N HIS A 74 -23.62 21.45 -23.50
CA HIS A 74 -23.89 20.10 -22.99
C HIS A 74 -22.98 19.04 -23.61
N LEU A 75 -22.59 19.20 -24.88
CA LEU A 75 -21.59 18.35 -25.52
C LEU A 75 -20.21 18.48 -24.84
N LEU A 76 -19.79 19.71 -24.49
CA LEU A 76 -18.57 19.96 -23.72
C LEU A 76 -18.66 19.41 -22.29
N ALA A 77 -19.82 19.49 -21.65
CA ALA A 77 -20.06 18.85 -20.35
C ALA A 77 -19.91 17.32 -20.42
N ALA A 78 -20.44 16.68 -21.47
CA ALA A 78 -20.26 15.26 -21.71
C ALA A 78 -18.78 14.89 -21.98
N LEU A 79 -18.05 15.72 -22.74
CA LEU A 79 -16.60 15.55 -22.93
C LEU A 79 -15.82 15.67 -21.62
N ALA A 80 -16.19 16.64 -20.75
CA ALA A 80 -15.58 16.82 -19.43
C ALA A 80 -15.88 15.66 -18.46
N LEU A 81 -16.90 14.84 -18.72
CA LEU A 81 -17.28 13.66 -17.94
C LEU A 81 -16.73 12.34 -18.52
N SER A 82 -16.21 12.35 -19.75
CA SER A 82 -15.61 11.17 -20.37
C SER A 82 -14.31 10.77 -19.66
N PRO A 83 -14.11 9.48 -19.33
CA PRO A 83 -12.78 8.95 -19.05
C PRO A 83 -11.91 9.14 -20.31
N SER A 84 -10.71 9.72 -20.17
CA SER A 84 -9.80 9.93 -21.31
C SER A 84 -8.54 9.06 -21.16
N PRO A 85 -8.27 8.14 -22.11
CA PRO A 85 -7.12 7.24 -22.02
C PRO A 85 -5.84 7.71 -22.73
N THR A 86 -5.83 8.85 -23.46
CA THR A 86 -4.61 9.36 -24.13
C THR A 86 -4.57 10.89 -24.29
N SER A 87 -3.36 11.43 -24.42
CA SER A 87 -3.01 12.84 -24.70
C SER A 87 -3.75 13.47 -25.88
N SER A 88 -4.13 12.68 -26.89
CA SER A 88 -4.84 13.16 -28.09
C SER A 88 -6.28 13.65 -27.84
N SER A 89 -6.85 13.40 -26.65
CA SER A 89 -8.28 13.59 -26.35
C SER A 89 -8.72 15.08 -26.32
N PHE A 90 -7.88 15.99 -25.83
CA PHE A 90 -8.29 17.36 -25.48
C PHE A 90 -8.29 18.37 -26.64
N ASN A 91 -7.63 18.05 -27.76
CA ASN A 91 -7.74 18.81 -29.01
C ASN A 91 -9.18 18.83 -29.56
N TYR A 92 -9.97 17.79 -29.28
CA TYR A 92 -11.33 17.66 -29.78
C TYR A 92 -12.34 18.63 -29.10
N PRO A 93 -12.43 18.71 -27.75
CA PRO A 93 -13.18 19.78 -27.07
C PRO A 93 -12.81 21.19 -27.57
N LEU A 94 -11.52 21.48 -27.75
CA LEU A 94 -11.05 22.80 -28.20
C LEU A 94 -11.51 23.11 -29.63
N ALA A 95 -11.47 22.11 -30.54
CA ALA A 95 -11.96 22.24 -31.91
C ALA A 95 -13.49 22.40 -31.99
N VAL A 96 -14.25 21.82 -31.04
CA VAL A 96 -15.69 22.07 -30.87
C VAL A 96 -15.93 23.50 -30.41
N PHE A 97 -15.24 23.94 -29.34
CA PHE A 97 -15.43 25.27 -28.74
C PHE A 97 -15.12 26.41 -29.71
N ARG A 98 -14.01 26.31 -30.47
CA ARG A 98 -13.61 27.30 -31.48
C ARG A 98 -14.61 27.50 -32.63
N ARG A 99 -15.59 26.59 -32.81
CA ARG A 99 -16.64 26.71 -33.84
C ARG A 99 -17.91 27.40 -33.34
N ILE A 100 -18.01 27.70 -32.04
CA ILE A 100 -19.17 28.36 -31.45
C ILE A 100 -19.04 29.88 -31.67
N GLN A 101 -19.94 30.47 -32.45
CA GLN A 101 -19.90 31.90 -32.76
C GLN A 101 -20.22 32.81 -31.56
N ASN A 102 -21.00 32.32 -30.59
CA ASN A 102 -21.34 33.03 -29.34
C ASN A 102 -21.33 32.04 -28.17
N ALA A 103 -20.18 31.83 -27.53
CA ALA A 103 -20.05 30.89 -26.42
C ALA A 103 -20.71 31.46 -25.14
N ASN A 104 -21.72 30.77 -24.60
CA ASN A 104 -22.33 31.15 -23.34
C ASN A 104 -21.46 30.74 -22.12
N ILE A 105 -21.81 31.24 -20.93
CA ILE A 105 -21.06 30.99 -19.68
C ILE A 105 -20.95 29.49 -19.35
N PHE A 106 -21.99 28.72 -19.65
CA PHE A 106 -22.02 27.29 -19.42
C PHE A 106 -21.07 26.52 -20.35
N ALA A 107 -21.03 26.86 -21.64
CA ALA A 107 -20.09 26.28 -22.61
C ALA A 107 -18.64 26.64 -22.24
N THR A 108 -18.39 27.90 -21.86
CA THR A 108 -17.06 28.38 -21.46
C THR A 108 -16.57 27.70 -20.18
N ASN A 109 -17.41 27.62 -19.14
CA ASN A 109 -17.05 26.92 -17.89
C ASN A 109 -16.79 25.42 -18.12
N ASN A 110 -17.55 24.74 -18.99
CA ASN A 110 -17.27 23.34 -19.33
C ASN A 110 -16.01 23.17 -20.19
N MET A 111 -15.65 24.16 -21.03
CA MET A 111 -14.36 24.15 -21.74
C MET A 111 -13.19 24.34 -20.76
N ILE A 112 -13.28 25.28 -19.83
CA ILE A 112 -12.31 25.46 -18.73
C ILE A 112 -12.18 24.15 -17.93
N ARG A 113 -13.30 23.48 -17.58
CA ARG A 113 -13.30 22.16 -16.93
C ARG A 113 -12.61 21.07 -17.76
N CYS A 114 -12.73 21.08 -19.08
CA CYS A 114 -11.99 20.16 -19.96
C CYS A 114 -10.49 20.43 -19.89
N LEU A 115 -10.06 21.69 -19.99
CA LEU A 115 -8.64 22.07 -19.95
C LEU A 115 -8.01 21.79 -18.58
N ALA A 116 -8.71 22.09 -17.48
CA ALA A 116 -8.28 21.74 -16.12
C ALA A 116 -8.12 20.22 -15.91
N LYS A 117 -8.83 19.39 -16.69
CA LYS A 117 -8.67 17.93 -16.69
C LYS A 117 -7.55 17.42 -17.60
N SER A 118 -7.04 18.23 -18.53
CA SER A 118 -6.03 17.84 -19.51
C SER A 118 -4.62 17.72 -18.94
N GLU A 119 -3.68 17.28 -19.79
CA GLU A 119 -2.23 17.29 -19.57
C GLU A 119 -1.63 18.71 -19.61
N THR A 120 -2.37 19.70 -20.12
CA THR A 120 -1.98 21.12 -20.17
C THR A 120 -2.92 22.02 -19.32
N PRO A 121 -2.99 21.88 -17.98
CA PRO A 121 -3.88 22.69 -17.15
C PRO A 121 -3.70 24.21 -17.29
N TYR A 122 -2.51 24.68 -17.68
CA TYR A 122 -2.26 26.10 -17.98
C TYR A 122 -3.19 26.68 -19.06
N ASP A 123 -3.65 25.88 -20.03
CA ASP A 123 -4.61 26.34 -21.04
C ASP A 123 -5.95 26.78 -20.39
N SER A 124 -6.31 26.17 -19.26
CA SER A 124 -7.48 26.56 -18.47
C SER A 124 -7.34 27.96 -17.86
N VAL A 125 -6.12 28.33 -17.46
CA VAL A 125 -5.79 29.64 -16.90
C VAL A 125 -5.70 30.67 -18.04
N ALA A 126 -5.15 30.30 -19.19
CA ALA A 126 -5.13 31.14 -20.39
C ALA A 126 -6.55 31.48 -20.87
N LEU A 127 -7.45 30.49 -20.99
CA LEU A 127 -8.84 30.72 -21.39
C LEU A 127 -9.60 31.59 -20.37
N TYR A 128 -9.31 31.47 -19.07
CA TYR A 128 -9.84 32.37 -18.05
C TYR A 128 -9.29 33.80 -18.19
N ALA A 129 -8.01 33.96 -18.51
CA ALA A 129 -7.43 35.28 -18.76
C ALA A 129 -8.05 35.96 -20.00
N ASP A 130 -8.32 35.20 -21.07
CA ASP A 130 -9.04 35.69 -22.25
C ASP A 130 -10.50 36.06 -21.92
N MET A 131 -11.17 35.28 -21.08
CA MET A 131 -12.51 35.56 -20.54
C MET A 131 -12.55 36.85 -19.69
N CYS A 132 -11.43 37.26 -19.08
CA CYS A 132 -11.31 38.55 -18.39
C CYS A 132 -10.94 39.73 -19.30
N ARG A 133 -10.31 39.49 -20.46
CA ARG A 133 -9.84 40.54 -21.39
C ARG A 133 -10.78 40.80 -22.57
N SER A 134 -11.47 39.77 -23.05
CA SER A 134 -12.31 39.81 -24.24
C SER A 134 -13.73 40.25 -23.92
N SER A 135 -14.26 41.19 -24.70
CA SER A 135 -15.69 41.55 -24.68
C SER A 135 -16.59 40.54 -25.38
N LEU A 136 -16.01 39.57 -26.11
CA LEU A 136 -16.74 38.53 -26.84
C LEU A 136 -17.05 37.29 -25.98
N LEU A 137 -16.40 37.15 -24.83
CA LEU A 137 -16.62 36.06 -23.89
C LEU A 137 -17.46 36.55 -22.69
N PRO A 138 -18.27 35.67 -22.09
CA PRO A 138 -19.06 35.99 -20.91
C PRO A 138 -18.15 36.23 -19.69
N LYS A 139 -18.55 37.12 -18.78
CA LYS A 139 -17.82 37.38 -17.53
C LYS A 139 -17.81 36.13 -16.61
N PRO A 140 -16.74 35.89 -15.85
CA PRO A 140 -16.65 34.75 -14.93
C PRO A 140 -17.68 34.84 -13.79
N ASN A 141 -18.13 33.68 -13.32
CA ASN A 141 -19.03 33.53 -12.18
C ASN A 141 -18.48 32.53 -11.14
N ASN A 142 -19.21 32.33 -10.05
CA ASN A 142 -18.89 31.35 -9.01
C ASN A 142 -18.57 29.94 -9.57
N TYR A 143 -19.25 29.49 -10.63
CA TYR A 143 -18.96 28.20 -11.28
C TYR A 143 -17.72 28.19 -12.18
N THR A 144 -17.12 29.34 -12.50
CA THR A 144 -15.87 29.42 -13.27
C THR A 144 -14.68 29.06 -12.38
N PHE A 145 -14.57 29.68 -11.20
CA PHE A 145 -13.38 29.64 -10.36
C PHE A 145 -12.94 28.24 -9.91
N PRO A 146 -13.84 27.31 -9.50
CA PRO A 146 -13.42 25.97 -9.08
C PRO A 146 -12.61 25.21 -10.13
N PHE A 147 -12.91 25.38 -11.42
CA PHE A 147 -12.17 24.72 -12.50
C PHE A 147 -10.81 25.38 -12.76
N VAL A 148 -10.72 26.71 -12.67
CA VAL A 148 -9.43 27.42 -12.83
C VAL A 148 -8.51 27.13 -11.63
N LEU A 149 -9.04 27.15 -10.40
CA LEU A 149 -8.30 26.77 -9.20
C LEU A 149 -7.90 25.29 -9.18
N GLN A 150 -8.74 24.39 -9.72
CA GLN A 150 -8.37 23.00 -9.95
C GLN A 150 -7.17 22.88 -10.91
N ALA A 151 -7.15 23.69 -11.99
CA ALA A 151 -6.01 23.73 -12.90
C ALA A 151 -4.74 24.21 -12.17
N CYS A 152 -4.81 25.34 -11.44
CA CYS A 152 -3.69 25.85 -10.66
C CYS A 152 -3.19 24.87 -9.60
N SER A 153 -4.09 24.10 -8.97
CA SER A 153 -3.76 23.06 -7.98
C SER A 153 -2.90 21.95 -8.59
N LYS A 154 -3.18 21.54 -9.84
CA LYS A 154 -2.44 20.46 -10.51
C LYS A 154 -1.01 20.83 -10.92
N VAL A 155 -0.77 22.10 -11.23
CA VAL A 155 0.55 22.60 -11.67
C VAL A 155 1.27 23.41 -10.59
N LEU A 156 0.72 23.44 -9.36
CA LEU A 156 1.24 24.22 -8.22
C LEU A 156 1.45 25.71 -8.55
N ALA A 157 0.58 26.28 -9.39
CA ALA A 157 0.65 27.66 -9.87
C ALA A 157 0.22 28.66 -8.79
N ILE A 158 1.11 28.88 -7.82
CA ILE A 158 0.87 29.73 -6.64
C ILE A 158 0.58 31.19 -7.04
N VAL A 159 1.35 31.75 -7.98
CA VAL A 159 1.25 33.16 -8.37
C VAL A 159 -0.08 33.45 -9.08
N GLU A 160 -0.43 32.63 -10.06
CA GLU A 160 -1.69 32.72 -10.79
C GLU A 160 -2.88 32.47 -9.88
N GLY A 161 -2.79 31.50 -8.96
CA GLY A 161 -3.83 31.24 -7.97
C GLY A 161 -4.05 32.41 -6.99
N PHE A 162 -3.00 33.12 -6.57
CA PHE A 162 -3.16 34.38 -5.82
C PHE A 162 -3.88 35.46 -6.63
N GLN A 163 -3.56 35.63 -7.91
CA GLN A 163 -4.25 36.58 -8.80
C GLN A 163 -5.73 36.20 -8.99
N ILE A 164 -6.02 34.91 -9.13
CA ILE A 164 -7.39 34.38 -9.21
C ILE A 164 -8.14 34.61 -7.89
N HIS A 165 -7.51 34.39 -6.73
CA HIS A 165 -8.10 34.68 -5.42
C HIS A 165 -8.41 36.18 -5.25
N ALA A 166 -7.49 37.06 -5.62
CA ALA A 166 -7.74 38.51 -5.63
C ALA A 166 -8.90 38.89 -6.56
N HIS A 167 -9.05 38.22 -7.72
CA HIS A 167 -10.21 38.37 -8.60
C HIS A 167 -11.52 37.87 -7.98
N ILE A 168 -11.50 36.75 -7.26
CA ILE A 168 -12.67 36.20 -6.53
C ILE A 168 -13.18 37.21 -5.51
N VAL A 169 -12.28 37.77 -4.68
CA VAL A 169 -12.61 38.79 -3.68
C VAL A 169 -13.15 40.05 -4.37
N ARG A 170 -12.44 40.57 -5.37
CA ARG A 170 -12.84 41.79 -6.12
C ARG A 170 -14.19 41.67 -6.82
N LEU A 171 -14.60 40.46 -7.22
CA LEU A 171 -15.87 40.19 -7.88
C LEU A 171 -16.99 39.76 -6.91
N GLY A 172 -16.73 39.72 -5.60
CA GLY A 172 -17.73 39.40 -4.58
C GLY A 172 -18.05 37.91 -4.41
N PHE A 173 -17.25 37.01 -4.98
CA PHE A 173 -17.48 35.56 -4.94
C PHE A 173 -16.79 34.84 -3.77
N ALA A 174 -16.05 35.56 -2.92
CA ALA A 174 -15.28 34.95 -1.81
C ALA A 174 -16.15 34.23 -0.75
N GLN A 175 -17.43 34.56 -0.64
CA GLN A 175 -18.37 33.92 0.29
C GLN A 175 -19.15 32.74 -0.33
N ASP A 176 -18.96 32.44 -1.61
CA ASP A 176 -19.59 31.28 -2.26
C ASP A 176 -18.90 29.97 -1.81
N VAL A 177 -19.69 29.01 -1.31
CA VAL A 177 -19.18 27.76 -0.73
C VAL A 177 -18.37 26.93 -1.73
N TYR A 178 -18.77 26.87 -3.01
CA TYR A 178 -18.00 26.14 -4.03
C TYR A 178 -16.66 26.81 -4.33
N VAL A 179 -16.63 28.14 -4.32
CA VAL A 179 -15.40 28.92 -4.52
C VAL A 179 -14.47 28.80 -3.31
N ARG A 180 -15.00 28.86 -2.08
CA ARG A 180 -14.23 28.64 -0.84
C ARG A 180 -13.63 27.24 -0.80
N ASN A 181 -14.42 26.20 -1.06
CA ASN A 181 -13.95 24.82 -1.06
C ASN A 181 -12.83 24.61 -2.11
N ALA A 182 -12.93 25.25 -3.28
CA ALA A 182 -11.87 25.24 -4.28
C ALA A 182 -10.61 26.03 -3.88
N LEU A 183 -10.74 27.14 -3.15
CA LEU A 183 -9.61 27.90 -2.62
C LEU A 183 -8.86 27.13 -1.53
N ILE A 184 -9.60 26.54 -0.58
CA ILE A 184 -9.04 25.65 0.46
C ILE A 184 -8.26 24.51 -0.20
N HIS A 185 -8.87 23.80 -1.17
CA HIS A 185 -8.18 22.77 -1.94
C HIS A 185 -6.92 23.30 -2.66
N PHE A 186 -6.99 24.48 -3.29
CA PHE A 186 -5.85 25.05 -4.00
C PHE A 186 -4.67 25.39 -3.08
N TYR A 187 -4.91 26.09 -1.96
CA TYR A 187 -3.86 26.41 -1.00
C TYR A 187 -3.30 25.15 -0.33
N SER A 188 -4.18 24.19 -0.01
CA SER A 188 -3.82 22.86 0.47
C SER A 188 -2.94 22.07 -0.51
N ALA A 189 -3.24 22.10 -1.82
CA ALA A 189 -2.43 21.46 -2.84
C ALA A 189 -1.04 22.13 -3.00
N CYS A 190 -0.95 23.42 -2.72
CA CYS A 190 0.29 24.20 -2.78
C CYS A 190 1.07 24.25 -1.45
N HIS A 191 0.76 23.37 -0.49
CA HIS A 191 1.38 23.34 0.86
C HIS A 191 1.31 24.69 1.60
N ARG A 192 0.18 25.41 1.47
CA ARG A 192 -0.13 26.67 2.16
C ARG A 192 -1.27 26.46 3.17
N THR A 193 -1.06 25.54 4.10
CA THR A 193 -2.08 25.12 5.08
C THR A 193 -2.55 26.27 5.99
N GLU A 194 -1.71 27.25 6.31
CA GLU A 194 -2.14 28.48 7.00
C GLU A 194 -3.18 29.28 6.19
N SER A 195 -2.95 29.49 4.89
CA SER A 195 -3.91 30.18 4.01
C SER A 195 -5.19 29.37 3.82
N SER A 196 -5.06 28.04 3.76
CA SER A 196 -6.20 27.10 3.77
C SER A 196 -7.03 27.24 5.05
N ARG A 197 -6.38 27.37 6.21
CA ARG A 197 -7.06 27.56 7.51
C ARG A 197 -7.70 28.93 7.64
N HIS A 198 -7.07 30.00 7.15
CA HIS A 198 -7.64 31.34 7.15
C HIS A 198 -9.00 31.40 6.42
N ILE A 199 -9.09 30.83 5.22
CA ILE A 199 -10.31 30.78 4.40
C ILE A 199 -11.39 29.88 5.02
N PHE A 200 -10.97 28.87 5.78
CA PHE A 200 -11.88 28.08 6.61
C PHE A 200 -12.47 28.92 7.76
N ASP A 201 -11.69 29.80 8.39
CA ASP A 201 -12.08 30.63 9.54
C ASP A 201 -12.89 31.89 9.23
N GLU A 202 -12.68 32.53 8.07
CA GLU A 202 -13.37 33.79 7.70
C GLU A 202 -14.90 33.75 7.74
N ASN A 203 -15.53 32.56 7.66
CA ASN A 203 -16.97 32.40 7.81
C ASN A 203 -17.31 30.98 8.32
N SER A 204 -17.72 30.90 9.59
CA SER A 204 -18.08 29.66 10.30
C SER A 204 -19.51 29.17 10.01
N GLU A 205 -20.46 30.09 9.79
CA GLU A 205 -21.89 29.79 9.64
C GLU A 205 -22.24 29.11 8.29
N SER A 206 -21.34 29.17 7.31
CA SER A 206 -21.55 28.65 5.94
C SER A 206 -20.68 27.45 5.57
N ARG A 207 -20.04 26.78 6.55
CA ARG A 207 -19.20 25.60 6.31
C ARG A 207 -20.05 24.37 6.03
N ASP A 208 -19.92 23.78 4.84
CA ASP A 208 -20.53 22.48 4.54
C ASP A 208 -19.54 21.32 4.83
N VAL A 209 -20.03 20.08 4.78
CA VAL A 209 -19.22 18.87 4.98
C VAL A 209 -18.01 18.83 4.03
N VAL A 210 -18.12 19.41 2.83
CA VAL A 210 -17.03 19.50 1.86
C VAL A 210 -15.99 20.54 2.29
N THR A 211 -16.39 21.66 2.91
CA THR A 211 -15.50 22.64 3.54
C THR A 211 -14.64 21.97 4.61
N TRP A 212 -15.26 21.26 5.55
CA TRP A 212 -14.56 20.51 6.61
C TRP A 212 -13.64 19.43 6.05
N ASN A 213 -14.11 18.60 5.12
CA ASN A 213 -13.30 17.56 4.48
C ASN A 213 -12.09 18.14 3.72
N SER A 214 -12.21 19.34 3.12
CA SER A 214 -11.13 19.97 2.36
C SER A 214 -9.97 20.43 3.24
N ILE A 215 -10.25 21.02 4.41
CA ILE A 215 -9.20 21.42 5.37
C ILE A 215 -8.67 20.21 6.16
N LEU A 216 -9.49 19.19 6.43
CA LEU A 216 -9.06 17.94 7.05
C LEU A 216 -8.03 17.22 6.16
N ALA A 217 -8.30 17.14 4.86
CA ALA A 217 -7.38 16.59 3.87
C ALA A 217 -6.12 17.45 3.66
N ALA A 218 -6.14 18.74 4.05
CA ALA A 218 -4.95 19.60 4.06
C ALA A 218 -4.01 19.21 5.21
N TYR A 219 -4.53 19.18 6.43
CA TYR A 219 -3.75 18.78 7.62
C TYR A 219 -3.18 17.37 7.48
N ALA A 220 -3.98 16.41 6.99
CA ALA A 220 -3.50 15.04 6.76
C ALA A 220 -2.38 14.96 5.72
N ARG A 221 -2.42 15.78 4.65
CA ARG A 221 -1.38 15.77 3.59
C ARG A 221 -0.06 16.40 4.05
N ASP A 222 -0.12 17.46 4.86
CA ASP A 222 1.06 18.08 5.46
C ASP A 222 1.55 17.33 6.72
N GLY A 223 0.99 16.15 7.04
CA GLY A 223 1.38 15.31 8.17
C GLY A 223 0.94 15.83 9.54
N GLN A 224 0.14 16.89 9.60
CA GLN A 224 -0.32 17.56 10.82
C GLN A 224 -1.54 16.83 11.43
N MET A 225 -1.38 15.53 11.71
CA MET A 225 -2.49 14.66 12.13
C MET A 225 -3.14 15.08 13.44
N ASP A 226 -2.42 15.71 14.39
CA ASP A 226 -3.01 16.19 15.65
C ASP A 226 -4.04 17.31 15.42
N LEU A 227 -3.78 18.18 14.44
CA LEU A 227 -4.73 19.23 14.03
C LEU A 227 -5.90 18.62 13.23
N ALA A 228 -5.65 17.58 12.44
CA ALA A 228 -6.70 16.82 11.77
C ALA A 228 -7.61 16.10 12.78
N GLU A 229 -7.07 15.45 13.81
CA GLU A 229 -7.83 14.81 14.91
C GLU A 229 -8.71 15.84 15.63
N THR A 230 -8.13 16.98 16.03
CA THR A 230 -8.85 18.08 16.67
C THR A 230 -10.03 18.56 15.82
N LEU A 231 -9.77 18.88 14.55
CA LEU A 231 -10.79 19.38 13.63
C LEU A 231 -11.85 18.31 13.30
N PHE A 232 -11.44 17.05 13.22
CA PHE A 232 -12.36 15.93 13.03
C PHE A 232 -13.32 15.83 14.21
N VAL A 233 -12.87 15.97 15.45
CA VAL A 233 -13.76 15.99 16.62
C VAL A 233 -14.78 17.13 16.51
N GLU A 234 -14.33 18.36 16.21
CA GLU A 234 -15.19 19.55 16.03
C GLU A 234 -16.23 19.42 14.91
N MET A 235 -15.96 18.63 13.86
CA MET A 235 -16.81 18.50 12.67
C MET A 235 -18.23 17.98 13.01
N PRO A 236 -19.32 18.75 12.77
CA PRO A 236 -20.66 18.37 13.20
C PRO A 236 -21.17 17.06 12.58
N ASP A 237 -21.09 16.97 11.26
CA ASP A 237 -21.50 15.81 10.47
C ASP A 237 -20.28 15.19 9.79
N LYS A 238 -20.06 13.89 9.98
CA LYS A 238 -18.90 13.15 9.46
C LYS A 238 -19.35 12.14 8.40
N ASP A 239 -18.84 12.27 7.18
CA ASP A 239 -19.19 11.39 6.06
C ASP A 239 -18.09 10.37 5.75
N VAL A 240 -18.32 9.54 4.72
CA VAL A 240 -17.34 8.53 4.28
C VAL A 240 -16.00 9.15 3.87
N ILE A 241 -15.97 10.40 3.40
CA ILE A 241 -14.74 11.09 3.01
C ILE A 241 -13.98 11.56 4.26
N SER A 242 -14.69 12.06 5.29
CA SER A 242 -14.11 12.42 6.59
C SER A 242 -13.39 11.21 7.22
N TRP A 243 -14.08 10.07 7.31
CA TRP A 243 -13.51 8.82 7.81
C TRP A 243 -12.38 8.29 6.94
N SER A 244 -12.51 8.34 5.60
CA SER A 244 -11.45 7.94 4.68
C SER A 244 -10.17 8.75 4.90
N THR A 245 -10.29 10.05 5.13
CA THR A 245 -9.16 10.95 5.37
C THR A 245 -8.44 10.60 6.67
N MET A 246 -9.17 10.41 7.78
CA MET A 246 -8.57 10.06 9.07
C MET A 246 -7.91 8.68 9.04
N ILE A 247 -8.61 7.66 8.52
CA ILE A 247 -8.10 6.29 8.41
C ILE A 247 -6.81 6.26 7.58
N MET A 248 -6.81 6.92 6.42
CA MET A 248 -5.62 6.97 5.56
C MET A 248 -4.49 7.78 6.19
N GLY A 249 -4.78 8.91 6.81
CA GLY A 249 -3.79 9.75 7.50
C GLY A 249 -3.10 9.01 8.66
N HIS A 250 -3.84 8.31 9.51
CA HIS A 250 -3.25 7.50 10.59
C HIS A 250 -2.39 6.36 10.05
N VAL A 251 -2.88 5.61 9.05
CA VAL A 251 -2.13 4.46 8.50
C VAL A 251 -0.87 4.92 7.74
N GLN A 252 -0.93 6.04 7.01
CA GLN A 252 0.24 6.63 6.36
C GLN A 252 1.24 7.23 7.35
N GLY A 253 0.76 7.80 8.47
CA GLY A 253 1.58 8.25 9.59
C GLY A 253 2.12 7.13 10.49
N GLY A 254 1.92 5.85 10.15
CA GLY A 254 2.38 4.69 10.94
C GLY A 254 1.54 4.37 12.19
N LEU A 255 0.49 5.12 12.48
CA LEU A 255 -0.45 4.92 13.59
C LEU A 255 -1.52 3.88 13.22
N LEU A 256 -1.07 2.67 12.88
CA LEU A 256 -1.88 1.60 12.30
C LEU A 256 -3.09 1.22 13.17
N GLU A 257 -2.90 1.19 14.50
CA GLU A 257 -3.95 0.86 15.47
C GLU A 257 -5.07 1.92 15.51
N LYS A 258 -4.72 3.22 15.52
CA LYS A 258 -5.71 4.31 15.38
C LYS A 258 -6.51 4.17 14.07
N GLY A 259 -5.84 3.81 12.97
CA GLY A 259 -6.50 3.55 11.69
C GLY A 259 -7.56 2.44 11.76
N LEU A 260 -7.25 1.34 12.44
CA LEU A 260 -8.19 0.23 12.69
C LEU A 260 -9.36 0.66 13.60
N GLU A 261 -9.08 1.46 14.63
CA GLU A 261 -10.12 2.00 15.52
C GLU A 261 -11.09 2.93 14.78
N CYS A 262 -10.58 3.88 13.99
CA CYS A 262 -11.44 4.75 13.17
C CYS A 262 -12.33 3.95 12.21
N PHE A 263 -11.83 2.84 11.63
CA PHE A 263 -12.64 1.95 10.80
C PHE A 263 -13.69 1.17 11.58
N ARG A 264 -13.40 0.78 12.83
CA ARG A 264 -14.37 0.16 13.74
C ARG A 264 -15.50 1.14 14.06
N GLU A 265 -15.18 2.36 14.49
CA GLU A 265 -16.18 3.41 14.76
C GLU A 265 -17.03 3.75 13.53
N MET A 266 -16.41 3.88 12.36
CA MET A 266 -17.13 4.12 11.10
C MET A 266 -18.19 3.04 10.82
N ARG A 267 -17.85 1.77 11.07
CA ARG A 267 -18.76 0.63 10.90
C ARG A 267 -19.85 0.57 11.97
N GLU A 268 -19.53 0.90 13.22
CA GLU A 268 -20.49 1.01 14.32
C GLU A 268 -21.54 2.11 14.04
N ARG A 269 -21.16 3.18 13.34
CA ARG A 269 -22.07 4.22 12.82
C ARG A 269 -22.85 3.83 11.55
N GLY A 270 -22.70 2.59 11.06
CA GLY A 270 -23.40 2.08 9.88
C GLY A 270 -22.95 2.66 8.54
N LEU A 271 -21.83 3.39 8.48
CA LEU A 271 -21.32 3.97 7.24
C LEU A 271 -20.66 2.91 6.36
N ARG A 272 -21.04 2.87 5.08
CA ARG A 272 -20.45 1.94 4.10
C ARG A 272 -19.02 2.40 3.74
N PRO A 273 -17.97 1.60 3.99
CA PRO A 273 -16.61 1.94 3.57
C PRO A 273 -16.50 1.95 2.03
N ASN A 274 -15.57 2.73 1.50
CA ASN A 274 -15.19 2.70 0.09
C ASN A 274 -14.01 1.72 -0.13
N GLU A 275 -13.63 1.46 -1.39
CA GLU A 275 -12.52 0.56 -1.71
C GLU A 275 -11.18 1.03 -1.12
N ALA A 276 -10.92 2.36 -1.11
CA ALA A 276 -9.68 2.92 -0.58
C ALA A 276 -9.50 2.65 0.93
N ILE A 277 -10.58 2.80 1.72
CA ILE A 277 -10.62 2.42 3.14
C ILE A 277 -10.30 0.93 3.31
N LEU A 278 -10.96 0.06 2.54
CA LEU A 278 -10.78 -1.39 2.65
C LEU A 278 -9.33 -1.81 2.31
N VAL A 279 -8.73 -1.27 1.25
CA VAL A 279 -7.32 -1.49 0.89
C VAL A 279 -6.37 -0.97 2.00
N THR A 280 -6.64 0.21 2.54
CA THR A 280 -5.84 0.85 3.59
C THR A 280 -5.85 0.03 4.88
N ILE A 281 -7.03 -0.45 5.27
CA ILE A 281 -7.22 -1.26 6.47
C ILE A 281 -6.63 -2.66 6.31
N LEU A 282 -6.76 -3.29 5.14
CA LEU A 282 -6.06 -4.54 4.84
C LEU A 282 -4.53 -4.39 4.96
N SER A 283 -3.97 -3.28 4.47
CA SER A 283 -2.55 -2.94 4.64
C SER A 283 -2.15 -2.77 6.12
N ALA A 284 -2.97 -2.09 6.92
CA ALA A 284 -2.73 -1.95 8.36
C ALA A 284 -2.75 -3.30 9.10
N SER A 285 -3.76 -4.14 8.83
CA SER A 285 -3.83 -5.52 9.35
C SER A 285 -2.63 -6.35 8.91
N ALA A 286 -2.20 -6.23 7.64
CA ALA A 286 -1.04 -6.92 7.09
C ALA A 286 0.26 -6.52 7.81
N GLN A 287 0.46 -5.22 8.04
CA GLN A 287 1.66 -4.71 8.72
C GLN A 287 1.73 -5.18 10.18
N LEU A 288 0.63 -5.09 10.93
CA LEU A 288 0.52 -5.57 12.32
C LEU A 288 0.49 -7.11 12.44
N GLY A 289 0.12 -7.82 11.36
CA GLY A 289 -0.02 -9.29 11.34
C GLY A 289 -1.33 -9.81 11.96
N LEU A 290 -2.38 -8.98 11.98
CA LEU A 290 -3.69 -9.30 12.55
C LEU A 290 -4.56 -10.04 11.53
N LEU A 291 -4.68 -11.35 11.70
CA LEU A 291 -5.39 -12.24 10.78
C LEU A 291 -6.91 -12.16 10.96
N GLU A 292 -7.42 -12.07 12.19
CA GLU A 292 -8.86 -12.03 12.44
C GLU A 292 -9.45 -10.67 12.05
N GLN A 293 -8.74 -9.55 12.31
CA GLN A 293 -9.11 -8.26 11.72
C GLN A 293 -9.11 -8.30 10.18
N GLY A 294 -8.08 -8.87 9.56
CA GLY A 294 -8.04 -9.06 8.11
C GLY A 294 -9.20 -9.90 7.56
N ARG A 295 -9.58 -10.99 8.26
CA ARG A 295 -10.75 -11.82 7.95
C ARG A 295 -12.07 -11.07 8.12
N LEU A 296 -12.20 -10.23 9.14
CA LEU A 296 -13.38 -9.39 9.36
C LEU A 296 -13.58 -8.39 8.21
N VAL A 297 -12.49 -7.82 7.70
CA VAL A 297 -12.50 -6.92 6.54
C VAL A 297 -12.84 -7.69 5.26
N HIS A 298 -12.27 -8.87 5.04
CA HIS A 298 -12.62 -9.73 3.90
C HIS A 298 -14.09 -10.16 3.92
N LYS A 299 -14.62 -10.57 5.08
CA LYS A 299 -16.05 -10.86 5.25
C LYS A 299 -16.94 -9.63 5.00
N THR A 300 -16.44 -8.43 5.30
CA THR A 300 -17.14 -7.16 5.03
C THR A 300 -17.14 -6.84 3.52
N ILE A 301 -16.07 -7.16 2.79
CA ILE A 301 -15.99 -7.09 1.32
C ILE A 301 -17.04 -8.01 0.68
N GLU A 302 -17.11 -9.27 1.13
CA GLU A 302 -18.08 -10.27 0.67
C GLU A 302 -19.52 -9.84 0.98
N SER A 303 -19.83 -9.45 2.24
CA SER A 303 -21.20 -9.12 2.66
C SER A 303 -21.76 -7.87 1.98
N LEU A 304 -20.91 -6.94 1.59
CA LEU A 304 -21.28 -5.71 0.87
C LEU A 304 -21.25 -5.90 -0.66
N ASN A 305 -20.98 -7.13 -1.15
CA ASN A 305 -20.84 -7.47 -2.57
C ASN A 305 -19.93 -6.50 -3.33
N PHE A 306 -18.73 -6.23 -2.79
CA PHE A 306 -17.78 -5.34 -3.45
C PHE A 306 -17.26 -5.95 -4.76
N PRO A 307 -17.10 -5.15 -5.83
CA PRO A 307 -16.40 -5.60 -7.03
C PRO A 307 -14.96 -5.96 -6.68
N MET A 308 -14.56 -7.20 -6.98
CA MET A 308 -13.21 -7.69 -6.70
C MET A 308 -12.21 -7.16 -7.75
N SER A 309 -11.82 -5.90 -7.59
CA SER A 309 -10.79 -5.22 -8.38
C SER A 309 -9.41 -5.87 -8.21
N VAL A 310 -8.48 -5.59 -9.11
CA VAL A 310 -7.09 -6.07 -9.00
C VAL A 310 -6.42 -5.48 -7.75
N SER A 311 -6.69 -4.22 -7.42
CA SER A 311 -6.25 -3.53 -6.20
C SER A 311 -6.72 -4.24 -4.93
N LEU A 312 -8.02 -4.54 -4.83
CA LEU A 312 -8.61 -5.15 -3.63
C LEU A 312 -8.14 -6.61 -3.45
N ASN A 313 -8.03 -7.38 -4.54
CA ASN A 313 -7.42 -8.71 -4.49
C ASN A 313 -5.95 -8.65 -4.05
N THR A 314 -5.15 -7.74 -4.61
CA THR A 314 -3.74 -7.56 -4.24
C THR A 314 -3.58 -7.25 -2.75
N ALA A 315 -4.41 -6.38 -2.20
CA ALA A 315 -4.42 -6.05 -0.76
C ALA A 315 -4.80 -7.26 0.12
N LEU A 316 -5.75 -8.09 -0.30
CA LEU A 316 -6.11 -9.32 0.41
C LEU A 316 -4.98 -10.36 0.36
N ILE A 317 -4.32 -10.52 -0.78
CA ILE A 317 -3.19 -11.45 -0.97
C ILE A 317 -2.02 -11.05 -0.06
N ASP A 318 -1.69 -9.75 -0.01
CA ASP A 318 -0.64 -9.20 0.88
C ASP A 318 -0.99 -9.40 2.36
N MET A 319 -2.24 -9.09 2.74
CA MET A 319 -2.74 -9.29 4.09
C MET A 319 -2.66 -10.76 4.52
N TYR A 320 -3.23 -11.69 3.75
CA TYR A 320 -3.18 -13.11 4.13
C TYR A 320 -1.75 -13.66 4.17
N ALA A 321 -0.84 -13.21 3.29
CA ALA A 321 0.56 -13.59 3.35
C ALA A 321 1.25 -13.03 4.62
N LYS A 322 1.12 -11.73 4.91
CA LYS A 322 1.76 -11.06 6.05
C LYS A 322 1.10 -11.39 7.42
N CYS A 323 -0.10 -11.96 7.42
CA CYS A 323 -0.75 -12.52 8.60
C CYS A 323 -0.56 -14.06 8.74
N GLY A 324 0.41 -14.65 8.02
CA GLY A 324 0.81 -16.05 8.22
C GLY A 324 -0.14 -17.09 7.63
N CYS A 325 -0.92 -16.74 6.60
CA CYS A 325 -1.93 -17.60 5.97
C CYS A 325 -1.73 -17.67 4.44
N ILE A 326 -0.55 -18.13 4.02
CA ILE A 326 -0.13 -18.17 2.60
C ILE A 326 -1.07 -18.98 1.70
N ASP A 327 -1.74 -20.01 2.22
CA ASP A 327 -2.66 -20.82 1.42
C ASP A 327 -3.91 -20.03 0.98
N ARG A 328 -4.44 -19.15 1.85
CA ARG A 328 -5.53 -18.24 1.45
C ARG A 328 -5.06 -17.17 0.48
N SER A 329 -3.82 -16.71 0.63
CA SER A 329 -3.17 -15.81 -0.33
C SER A 329 -3.08 -16.46 -1.72
N LYS A 330 -2.57 -17.71 -1.80
CA LYS A 330 -2.55 -18.55 -3.01
C LYS A 330 -3.94 -18.76 -3.62
N GLU A 331 -4.95 -19.09 -2.80
CA GLU A 331 -6.33 -19.30 -3.27
C GLU A 331 -6.91 -18.05 -3.95
N ILE A 332 -6.75 -16.87 -3.34
CA ILE A 332 -7.25 -15.61 -3.89
C ILE A 332 -6.51 -15.27 -5.18
N PHE A 333 -5.18 -15.33 -5.17
CA PHE A 333 -4.36 -15.12 -6.37
C PHE A 333 -4.80 -16.02 -7.53
N ASN A 334 -4.98 -17.32 -7.29
CA ASN A 334 -5.42 -18.27 -8.32
C ASN A 334 -6.81 -17.93 -8.88
N LYS A 335 -7.74 -17.45 -8.05
CA LYS A 335 -9.10 -17.03 -8.45
C LYS A 335 -9.15 -15.70 -9.22
N MET A 336 -8.08 -14.88 -9.21
CA MET A 336 -8.05 -13.61 -9.96
C MET A 336 -8.15 -13.84 -11.47
N ALA A 337 -9.23 -13.32 -12.09
CA ALA A 337 -9.46 -13.38 -13.54
C ALA A 337 -8.44 -12.57 -14.35
N HIS A 338 -7.97 -11.44 -13.79
CA HIS A 338 -6.88 -10.64 -14.33
C HIS A 338 -5.81 -10.47 -13.25
N LYS A 339 -4.56 -10.73 -13.63
CA LYS A 339 -3.37 -10.52 -12.81
C LYS A 339 -2.54 -9.43 -13.46
N ASP A 340 -1.78 -8.71 -12.65
CA ASP A 340 -0.91 -7.62 -13.04
C ASP A 340 0.46 -7.76 -12.38
N VAL A 341 1.37 -6.82 -12.65
CA VAL A 341 2.72 -6.85 -12.08
C VAL A 341 2.70 -6.84 -10.55
N TRP A 342 1.80 -6.06 -9.94
CA TRP A 342 1.74 -5.88 -8.48
C TRP A 342 1.19 -7.10 -7.74
N SER A 343 0.06 -7.67 -8.19
CA SER A 343 -0.49 -8.90 -7.61
C SER A 343 0.49 -10.08 -7.68
N CYS A 344 1.26 -10.18 -8.77
CA CYS A 344 2.31 -11.20 -8.89
C CYS A 344 3.49 -10.92 -7.95
N ASN A 345 3.97 -9.68 -7.87
CA ASN A 345 5.08 -9.31 -6.97
C ASN A 345 4.74 -9.57 -5.50
N VAL A 346 3.52 -9.23 -5.05
CA VAL A 346 3.03 -9.55 -3.71
C VAL A 346 3.06 -11.06 -3.45
N MET A 347 2.59 -11.87 -4.40
CA MET A 347 2.58 -13.32 -4.26
C MET A 347 4.01 -13.92 -4.26
N ILE A 348 4.93 -13.43 -5.10
CA ILE A 348 6.36 -13.84 -5.12
C ILE A 348 7.02 -13.52 -3.77
N CYS A 349 6.87 -12.28 -3.27
CA CYS A 349 7.41 -11.86 -1.98
C CYS A 349 6.79 -12.64 -0.80
N GLY A 350 5.48 -12.92 -0.85
CA GLY A 350 4.78 -13.75 0.13
C GLY A 350 5.33 -15.18 0.19
N LEU A 351 5.49 -15.83 -0.96
CA LEU A 351 6.10 -17.17 -1.06
C LEU A 351 7.53 -17.17 -0.52
N ALA A 352 8.33 -16.16 -0.86
CA ALA A 352 9.69 -15.99 -0.33
C ALA A 352 9.69 -15.85 1.20
N ALA A 353 8.78 -15.05 1.77
CA ALA A 353 8.66 -14.85 3.22
C ALA A 353 8.26 -16.11 4.00
N HIS A 354 7.58 -17.05 3.35
CA HIS A 354 7.17 -18.34 3.92
C HIS A 354 8.18 -19.47 3.69
N GLY A 355 9.36 -19.18 3.14
CA GLY A 355 10.40 -20.17 2.80
C GLY A 355 10.11 -20.99 1.54
N LEU A 356 9.02 -20.69 0.82
CA LEU A 356 8.57 -21.39 -0.38
C LEU A 356 9.33 -20.91 -1.64
N GLY A 357 10.66 -20.77 -1.53
CA GLY A 357 11.47 -20.12 -2.57
C GLY A 357 11.38 -20.80 -3.94
N LYS A 358 11.28 -22.14 -3.98
CA LYS A 358 11.09 -22.89 -5.24
C LYS A 358 9.74 -22.57 -5.92
N GLU A 359 8.67 -22.35 -5.15
CA GLU A 359 7.39 -21.90 -5.69
C GLU A 359 7.46 -20.45 -6.17
N ALA A 360 8.11 -19.56 -5.42
CA ALA A 360 8.32 -18.17 -5.82
C ALA A 360 9.08 -18.06 -7.17
N LEU A 361 10.12 -18.87 -7.36
CA LEU A 361 10.85 -18.95 -8.63
C LEU A 361 10.04 -19.59 -9.76
N ALA A 362 9.14 -20.52 -9.46
CA ALA A 362 8.21 -21.06 -10.45
C ALA A 362 7.20 -20.01 -10.90
N LEU A 363 6.67 -19.22 -9.96
CA LEU A 363 5.78 -18.10 -10.24
C LEU A 363 6.47 -17.00 -11.04
N PHE A 364 7.74 -16.69 -10.77
CA PHE A 364 8.54 -15.75 -11.57
C PHE A 364 8.76 -16.23 -13.02
N ARG A 365 8.98 -17.53 -13.24
CA ARG A 365 9.05 -18.10 -14.61
C ARG A 365 7.72 -18.01 -15.35
N TRP A 366 6.60 -18.24 -14.65
CA TRP A 366 5.28 -18.03 -15.24
C TRP A 366 5.05 -16.54 -15.58
N PHE A 367 5.36 -15.63 -14.64
CA PHE A 367 5.25 -14.18 -14.81
C PHE A 367 5.97 -13.68 -16.07
N THR A 368 7.22 -14.11 -16.29
CA THR A 368 7.96 -13.71 -17.51
C THR A 368 7.39 -14.37 -18.77
N SER A 369 6.87 -15.60 -18.69
CA SER A 369 6.23 -16.27 -19.84
C SER A 369 4.92 -15.64 -20.29
N GLU A 370 4.17 -14.99 -19.40
CA GLU A 370 2.98 -14.18 -19.73
C GLU A 370 3.34 -12.79 -20.30
N GLY A 371 4.63 -12.47 -20.42
CA GLY A 371 5.11 -11.19 -20.95
C GLY A 371 5.07 -10.02 -19.95
N PHE A 372 4.84 -10.28 -18.66
CA PHE A 372 5.01 -9.25 -17.63
C PHE A 372 6.49 -8.87 -17.53
N LYS A 373 6.77 -7.56 -17.53
CA LYS A 373 8.12 -7.04 -17.34
C LYS A 373 8.46 -6.97 -15.84
N PRO A 374 9.56 -7.60 -15.39
CA PRO A 374 10.06 -7.40 -14.04
C PRO A 374 10.37 -5.93 -13.76
N VAL A 375 10.26 -5.57 -12.50
CA VAL A 375 10.68 -4.27 -11.93
C VAL A 375 11.51 -4.53 -10.67
N ASN A 376 12.11 -3.51 -10.08
CA ASN A 376 12.98 -3.60 -8.90
C ASN A 376 12.40 -4.53 -7.81
N ILE A 377 11.17 -4.26 -7.34
CA ILE A 377 10.49 -5.08 -6.33
C ILE A 377 10.27 -6.55 -6.74
N THR A 378 10.18 -6.85 -8.05
CA THR A 378 10.12 -8.24 -8.55
C THR A 378 11.43 -8.97 -8.23
N PHE A 379 12.58 -8.33 -8.49
CA PHE A 379 13.87 -8.92 -8.20
C PHE A 379 14.19 -8.98 -6.71
N VAL A 380 13.77 -8.00 -5.91
CA VAL A 380 13.82 -8.11 -4.43
C VAL A 380 13.08 -9.37 -3.95
N GLY A 381 11.91 -9.69 -4.53
CA GLY A 381 11.16 -10.93 -4.23
C GLY A 381 11.90 -12.20 -4.65
N VAL A 382 12.44 -12.23 -5.87
CA VAL A 382 13.21 -13.36 -6.43
C VAL A 382 14.50 -13.62 -5.66
N LEU A 383 15.25 -12.59 -5.29
CA LEU A 383 16.49 -12.70 -4.54
C LEU A 383 16.24 -13.09 -3.08
N ASN A 384 15.17 -12.58 -2.44
CA ASN A 384 14.71 -13.07 -1.14
C ASN A 384 14.33 -14.56 -1.19
N ALA A 385 13.65 -15.01 -2.25
CA ALA A 385 13.33 -16.42 -2.44
C ALA A 385 14.60 -17.29 -2.54
N CYS A 386 15.63 -16.80 -3.23
CA CYS A 386 16.93 -17.47 -3.31
C CYS A 386 17.63 -17.49 -1.93
N SER A 387 17.72 -16.35 -1.24
CA SER A 387 18.30 -16.24 0.11
C SER A 387 17.63 -17.19 1.11
N ARG A 388 16.30 -17.27 1.10
CA ARG A 388 15.54 -18.04 2.09
C ARG A 388 15.53 -19.54 1.82
N ALA A 389 15.78 -19.96 0.58
CA ALA A 389 15.89 -21.36 0.19
C ALA A 389 17.34 -21.84 -0.04
N GLY A 390 18.35 -21.00 0.22
CA GLY A 390 19.77 -21.34 0.02
C GLY A 390 20.20 -21.53 -1.44
N LEU A 391 19.45 -20.97 -2.40
CA LEU A 391 19.67 -21.18 -3.83
C LEU A 391 20.71 -20.18 -4.37
N VAL A 392 21.97 -20.36 -3.98
CA VAL A 392 23.07 -19.43 -4.28
C VAL A 392 23.23 -19.20 -5.79
N ASP A 393 23.26 -20.26 -6.60
CA ASP A 393 23.50 -20.16 -8.04
C ASP A 393 22.32 -19.56 -8.80
N ASP A 394 21.08 -19.84 -8.37
CA ASP A 394 19.90 -19.13 -8.89
C ASP A 394 19.97 -17.63 -8.53
N GLY A 395 20.36 -17.30 -7.29
CA GLY A 395 20.51 -15.91 -6.84
C GLY A 395 21.54 -15.14 -7.66
N ARG A 396 22.75 -15.70 -7.85
CA ARG A 396 23.78 -15.14 -8.75
C ARG A 396 23.24 -14.96 -10.18
N ARG A 397 22.55 -15.96 -10.73
CA ARG A 397 21.98 -15.89 -12.09
C ARG A 397 20.94 -14.77 -12.21
N TYR A 398 20.00 -14.65 -11.27
CA TYR A 398 18.96 -13.64 -11.33
C TYR A 398 19.46 -12.23 -11.04
N PHE A 399 20.43 -12.05 -10.14
CA PHE A 399 21.08 -10.75 -9.91
C PHE A 399 21.81 -10.26 -11.17
N LYS A 400 22.49 -11.16 -11.88
CA LYS A 400 23.11 -10.86 -13.17
C LYS A 400 22.08 -10.54 -14.27
N SER A 401 21.05 -11.37 -14.40
CA SER A 401 19.95 -11.21 -15.36
C SER A 401 19.19 -9.89 -15.18
N MET A 402 18.96 -9.45 -13.95
CA MET A 402 18.36 -8.15 -13.62
C MET A 402 19.07 -6.98 -14.33
N ILE A 403 20.40 -6.99 -14.32
CA ILE A 403 21.23 -5.94 -14.92
C ILE A 403 21.31 -6.14 -16.44
N GLU A 404 21.67 -7.34 -16.90
CA GLU A 404 21.99 -7.59 -18.31
C GLU A 404 20.76 -7.74 -19.22
N ASP A 405 19.72 -8.47 -18.78
CA ASP A 405 18.56 -8.80 -19.60
C ASP A 405 17.43 -7.75 -19.46
N TYR A 406 17.31 -7.13 -18.28
CA TYR A 406 16.21 -6.20 -17.95
C TYR A 406 16.65 -4.74 -17.78
N GLY A 407 17.95 -4.45 -17.71
CA GLY A 407 18.47 -3.09 -17.57
C GLY A 407 18.09 -2.43 -16.23
N ILE A 408 17.89 -3.22 -15.17
CA ILE A 408 17.55 -2.74 -13.83
C ILE A 408 18.83 -2.55 -13.02
N GLU A 409 19.09 -1.32 -12.58
CA GLU A 409 20.21 -1.01 -11.70
C GLU A 409 19.93 -1.52 -10.27
N PRO A 410 20.90 -2.18 -9.58
CA PRO A 410 20.67 -2.71 -8.24
C PRO A 410 20.56 -1.61 -7.17
N GLU A 411 19.39 -1.49 -6.55
CA GLU A 411 19.16 -0.72 -5.31
C GLU A 411 19.67 -1.49 -4.05
N MET A 412 19.75 -0.81 -2.91
CA MET A 412 20.28 -1.36 -1.64
C MET A 412 19.60 -2.65 -1.20
N GLU A 413 18.29 -2.79 -1.44
CA GLU A 413 17.50 -3.98 -1.15
C GLU A 413 17.99 -5.21 -1.91
N HIS A 414 18.45 -5.05 -3.15
CA HIS A 414 19.00 -6.14 -3.96
C HIS A 414 20.36 -6.60 -3.42
N TYR A 415 21.23 -5.65 -3.06
CA TYR A 415 22.50 -5.94 -2.38
C TYR A 415 22.26 -6.61 -1.03
N GLY A 416 21.26 -6.14 -0.25
CA GLY A 416 20.83 -6.75 1.00
C GLY A 416 20.45 -8.22 0.84
N CYS A 417 19.64 -8.54 -0.17
CA CYS A 417 19.27 -9.93 -0.47
C CYS A 417 20.49 -10.80 -0.85
N MET A 418 21.43 -10.26 -1.62
CA MET A 418 22.62 -10.99 -2.05
C MET A 418 23.63 -11.20 -0.92
N VAL A 419 23.88 -10.19 -0.08
CA VAL A 419 24.76 -10.31 1.10
C VAL A 419 24.16 -11.24 2.15
N ASP A 420 22.83 -11.23 2.33
CA ASP A 420 22.12 -12.21 3.17
C ASP A 420 22.31 -13.64 2.64
N LEU A 421 22.08 -13.87 1.34
CA LEU A 421 22.26 -15.17 0.67
C LEU A 421 23.70 -15.71 0.77
N LEU A 422 24.67 -14.91 0.32
CA LEU A 422 26.10 -15.27 0.33
C LEU A 422 26.61 -15.44 1.77
N GLY A 423 26.19 -14.56 2.67
CA GLY A 423 26.53 -14.59 4.10
C GLY A 423 26.11 -15.89 4.77
N ARG A 424 24.85 -16.32 4.60
CA ARG A 424 24.35 -17.60 5.13
C ARG A 424 25.13 -18.79 4.57
N ALA A 425 25.37 -18.79 3.26
CA ALA A 425 26.04 -19.87 2.56
C ALA A 425 27.56 -19.94 2.79
N GLY A 426 28.16 -18.96 3.47
CA GLY A 426 29.59 -18.93 3.82
C GLY A 426 30.49 -18.27 2.77
N PHE A 427 29.93 -17.68 1.71
CA PHE A 427 30.67 -16.95 0.68
C PHE A 427 31.00 -15.51 1.13
N ILE A 428 31.68 -15.39 2.28
CA ILE A 428 31.91 -14.12 2.98
C ILE A 428 32.82 -13.16 2.18
N ALA A 429 33.82 -13.69 1.48
CA ALA A 429 34.70 -12.88 0.62
C ALA A 429 33.91 -12.25 -0.56
N GLU A 430 33.06 -13.03 -1.23
CA GLU A 430 32.21 -12.56 -2.32
C GLU A 430 31.18 -11.51 -1.82
N ALA A 431 30.65 -11.70 -0.61
CA ALA A 431 29.77 -10.72 0.04
C ALA A 431 30.49 -9.40 0.33
N LEU A 432 31.75 -9.44 0.80
CA LEU A 432 32.57 -8.23 1.00
C LEU A 432 32.86 -7.52 -0.33
N GLU A 433 33.33 -8.25 -1.35
CA GLU A 433 33.57 -7.69 -2.68
C GLU A 433 32.31 -7.03 -3.26
N LEU A 434 31.13 -7.60 -3.02
CA LEU A 434 29.87 -7.04 -3.49
C LEU A 434 29.55 -5.71 -2.80
N ILE A 435 29.84 -5.57 -1.50
CA ILE A 435 29.66 -4.31 -0.74
C ILE A 435 30.68 -3.26 -1.19
N GLU A 436 31.93 -3.65 -1.48
CA GLU A 436 32.99 -2.76 -1.96
C GLU A 436 32.73 -2.21 -3.37
N LYS A 437 31.96 -2.93 -4.20
CA LYS A 437 31.53 -2.49 -5.54
C LYS A 437 30.40 -1.46 -5.51
N ILE A 438 29.76 -1.19 -4.35
CA ILE A 438 28.65 -0.23 -4.24
C ILE A 438 29.21 1.20 -4.29
N THR A 439 28.77 1.98 -5.27
CA THR A 439 29.20 3.37 -5.49
C THR A 439 28.57 4.37 -4.51
N ILE A 440 27.44 4.02 -3.92
CA ILE A 440 26.73 4.78 -2.89
C ILE A 440 27.16 4.24 -1.51
N LYS A 441 27.28 5.11 -0.50
CA LYS A 441 27.61 4.70 0.88
C LYS A 441 26.68 3.57 1.34
N PRO A 442 27.19 2.36 1.63
CA PRO A 442 26.34 1.25 2.05
C PRO A 442 25.65 1.52 3.37
N ASP A 443 24.41 1.07 3.51
CA ASP A 443 23.59 1.30 4.70
C ASP A 443 24.07 0.45 5.91
N PRO A 444 23.66 0.79 7.14
CA PRO A 444 23.96 -0.02 8.33
C PRO A 444 23.32 -1.42 8.29
N VAL A 445 22.24 -1.62 7.53
CA VAL A 445 21.51 -2.89 7.45
C VAL A 445 22.36 -3.95 6.73
N LEU A 446 23.04 -3.57 5.64
CA LEU A 446 23.91 -4.44 4.86
C LEU A 446 25.11 -4.93 5.66
N TRP A 447 25.78 -4.01 6.38
CA TRP A 447 26.86 -4.35 7.31
C TRP A 447 26.35 -5.19 8.48
N GLY A 448 25.15 -4.92 9.00
CA GLY A 448 24.50 -5.71 10.05
C GLY A 448 24.21 -7.15 9.63
N THR A 449 23.76 -7.35 8.39
CA THR A 449 23.56 -8.67 7.77
C THR A 449 24.87 -9.44 7.69
N LEU A 450 25.95 -8.81 7.21
CA LEU A 450 27.27 -9.44 7.12
C LEU A 450 27.87 -9.75 8.51
N LEU A 451 27.66 -8.88 9.51
CA LEU A 451 28.01 -9.15 10.91
C LEU A 451 27.25 -10.36 11.45
N GLY A 452 25.99 -10.55 11.05
CA GLY A 452 25.19 -11.74 11.34
C GLY A 452 25.81 -13.01 10.76
N ALA A 453 26.27 -12.96 9.52
CA ALA A 453 27.01 -14.06 8.89
C ALA A 453 28.34 -14.35 9.61
N CYS A 454 29.07 -13.33 10.07
CA CYS A 454 30.28 -13.52 10.87
C CYS A 454 29.99 -14.25 12.19
N LYS A 455 28.84 -14.00 12.85
CA LYS A 455 28.39 -14.77 14.03
C LYS A 455 28.09 -16.23 13.69
N ILE A 456 27.44 -16.51 12.56
CA ILE A 456 27.13 -17.87 12.11
C ILE A 456 28.43 -18.66 11.93
N HIS A 457 29.34 -18.15 11.09
CA HIS A 457 30.58 -18.84 10.70
C HIS A 457 31.75 -18.69 11.69
N GLY A 458 31.60 -17.88 12.74
CA GLY A 458 32.62 -17.73 13.79
C GLY A 458 33.80 -16.81 13.40
N LEU A 459 33.60 -15.90 12.46
CA LEU A 459 34.64 -14.98 11.96
C LEU A 459 34.84 -13.78 12.91
N VAL A 460 35.59 -14.01 13.99
CA VAL A 460 35.74 -13.06 15.11
C VAL A 460 36.38 -11.73 14.67
N GLU A 461 37.50 -11.79 13.95
CA GLU A 461 38.28 -10.59 13.57
C GLU A 461 37.51 -9.69 12.61
N LEU A 462 36.95 -10.26 11.54
CA LEU A 462 36.11 -9.55 10.60
C LEU A 462 34.84 -8.99 11.28
N GLY A 463 34.23 -9.77 12.19
CA GLY A 463 33.10 -9.33 12.99
C GLY A 463 33.44 -8.15 13.91
N GLU A 464 34.64 -8.12 14.48
CA GLU A 464 35.14 -6.99 15.27
C GLU A 464 35.31 -5.72 14.41
N THR A 465 35.89 -5.82 13.21
CA THR A 465 36.03 -4.69 12.28
C THR A 465 34.68 -4.14 11.85
N ILE A 466 33.75 -5.00 11.41
CA ILE A 466 32.41 -4.58 10.97
C ILE A 466 31.59 -4.02 12.14
N GLY A 467 31.65 -4.66 13.31
CA GLY A 467 30.92 -4.23 14.51
C GLY A 467 31.34 -2.84 14.99
N LYS A 468 32.65 -2.53 14.99
CA LYS A 468 33.15 -1.17 15.30
C LYS A 468 32.65 -0.14 14.29
N LYS A 469 32.76 -0.44 12.99
CA LYS A 469 32.29 0.43 11.90
C LYS A 469 30.78 0.73 12.01
N LEU A 470 29.97 -0.26 12.36
CA LEU A 470 28.53 -0.08 12.62
C LEU A 470 28.25 0.86 13.81
N ILE A 471 28.97 0.67 14.91
CA ILE A 471 28.86 1.48 16.14
C ILE A 471 29.36 2.93 15.93
N GLU A 472 30.19 3.18 14.92
CA GLU A 472 30.60 4.52 14.49
C GLU A 472 29.59 5.15 13.53
N LEU A 473 28.91 4.35 12.69
CA LEU A 473 27.89 4.82 11.75
C LEU A 473 26.55 5.15 12.44
N ASP A 474 26.12 4.30 13.38
CA ASP A 474 24.98 4.53 14.25
C ASP A 474 25.35 4.15 15.70
N PRO A 475 25.79 5.14 16.50
CA PRO A 475 26.10 4.91 17.91
C PRO A 475 24.88 4.55 18.77
N THR A 476 23.65 4.81 18.30
CA THR A 476 22.40 4.66 19.06
C THR A 476 21.73 3.30 18.87
N HIS A 477 22.06 2.57 17.79
CA HIS A 477 21.44 1.27 17.48
C HIS A 477 22.01 0.13 18.35
N ASP A 478 21.25 -0.27 19.38
CA ASP A 478 21.57 -1.34 20.33
C ASP A 478 21.96 -2.69 19.67
N GLY A 479 21.24 -3.10 18.62
CA GLY A 479 21.46 -4.36 17.91
C GLY A 479 22.88 -4.59 17.40
N HIS A 480 23.61 -3.53 17.03
CA HIS A 480 25.01 -3.64 16.59
C HIS A 480 25.93 -4.08 17.75
N TYR A 481 25.75 -3.49 18.94
CA TYR A 481 26.46 -3.86 20.16
C TYR A 481 26.10 -5.29 20.61
N VAL A 482 24.81 -5.64 20.60
CA VAL A 482 24.33 -6.98 20.99
C VAL A 482 24.89 -8.07 20.07
N LEU A 483 24.97 -7.81 18.77
CA LEU A 483 25.49 -8.76 17.79
C LEU A 483 27.03 -8.92 17.90
N LEU A 484 27.77 -7.82 18.06
CA LEU A 484 29.21 -7.86 18.31
C LEU A 484 29.55 -8.56 19.64
N ALA A 485 28.82 -8.25 20.72
CA ALA A 485 28.95 -8.94 22.00
C ALA A 485 28.64 -10.45 21.89
N SER A 486 27.67 -10.84 21.03
CA SER A 486 27.40 -12.26 20.76
C SER A 486 28.57 -12.97 20.09
N ILE A 487 29.30 -12.29 19.19
CA ILE A 487 30.49 -12.84 18.51
C ILE A 487 31.61 -13.07 19.52
N TYR A 488 31.89 -12.10 20.38
CA TYR A 488 32.88 -12.25 21.45
C TYR A 488 32.50 -13.34 22.46
N ALA A 489 31.23 -13.46 22.83
CA ALA A 489 30.75 -14.53 23.72
C ALA A 489 30.97 -15.93 23.11
N LYS A 490 30.62 -16.12 21.82
CA LYS A 490 30.89 -17.39 21.09
C LYS A 490 32.40 -17.69 20.98
N ALA A 491 33.23 -16.65 20.93
CA ALA A 491 34.69 -16.73 20.98
C ALA A 491 35.29 -16.83 22.41
N LYS A 492 34.46 -16.88 23.45
CA LYS A 492 34.85 -16.87 24.88
C LYS A 492 35.67 -15.65 25.33
N LYS A 493 35.59 -14.53 24.60
CA LYS A 493 36.28 -13.26 24.89
C LYS A 493 35.44 -12.36 25.82
N TRP A 494 35.29 -12.77 27.08
CA TRP A 494 34.35 -12.14 28.02
C TRP A 494 34.68 -10.68 28.39
N GLU A 495 35.96 -10.29 28.45
CA GLU A 495 36.36 -8.90 28.69
C GLU A 495 35.86 -7.95 27.57
N ASP A 496 35.89 -8.43 26.32
CA ASP A 496 35.38 -7.69 25.17
C ASP A 496 33.85 -7.55 25.21
N VAL A 497 33.13 -8.59 25.65
CA VAL A 497 31.68 -8.54 25.91
C VAL A 497 31.35 -7.43 26.92
N SER A 498 32.05 -7.41 28.05
CA SER A 498 31.84 -6.41 29.12
C SER A 498 32.31 -5.01 28.73
N ARG A 499 33.25 -4.87 27.78
CA ARG A 499 33.62 -3.58 27.17
C ARG A 499 32.53 -3.06 26.23
N VAL A 500 32.02 -3.90 25.32
CA VAL A 500 30.97 -3.50 24.37
C VAL A 500 29.66 -3.16 25.08
N ARG A 501 29.27 -3.91 26.11
CA ARG A 501 28.05 -3.62 26.89
C ARG A 501 28.13 -2.29 27.65
N ARG A 502 29.29 -1.93 28.22
CA ARG A 502 29.49 -0.60 28.83
C ARG A 502 29.39 0.50 27.78
N MET A 503 30.10 0.36 26.66
CA MET A 503 30.07 1.32 25.56
C MET A 503 28.65 1.56 24.99
N MET A 504 27.77 0.55 25.01
CA MET A 504 26.36 0.68 24.64
C MET A 504 25.61 1.62 25.59
N VAL A 505 25.79 1.45 26.91
CA VAL A 505 25.18 2.30 27.94
C VAL A 505 25.76 3.72 27.91
N ASP A 506 27.09 3.85 27.83
CA ASP A 506 27.79 5.14 27.82
C ASP A 506 27.39 6.03 26.63
N ARG A 507 26.96 5.42 25.51
CA ARG A 507 26.49 6.12 24.29
C ARG A 507 24.97 6.28 24.22
N GLY A 508 24.23 5.91 25.25
CA GLY A 508 22.76 6.06 25.30
C GLY A 508 21.98 5.11 24.39
N ALA A 509 22.61 4.03 23.90
CA ALA A 509 21.93 3.01 23.10
C ALA A 509 21.05 2.13 24.00
N ASN A 510 19.78 2.51 24.14
CA ASN A 510 18.81 1.79 24.96
C ASN A 510 18.41 0.47 24.28
N LYS A 511 18.51 -0.64 25.03
CA LYS A 511 18.11 -1.96 24.53
C LYS A 511 16.62 -1.99 24.21
N VAL A 512 16.25 -2.27 22.96
CA VAL A 512 14.85 -2.41 22.56
C VAL A 512 14.30 -3.69 23.19
N ALA A 513 13.21 -3.56 23.94
CA ALA A 513 12.51 -4.71 24.52
C ALA A 513 11.93 -5.59 23.40
N GLY A 514 12.39 -6.84 23.34
CA GLY A 514 11.80 -7.85 22.46
C GLY A 514 10.42 -8.23 22.98
N TRP A 515 9.38 -8.01 22.17
CA TRP A 515 8.00 -8.35 22.49
C TRP A 515 7.41 -9.31 21.48
N SER A 516 6.39 -10.06 21.89
CA SER A 516 5.61 -10.97 21.04
C SER A 516 4.13 -10.61 21.12
N LEU A 517 3.44 -10.57 19.98
CA LEU A 517 1.99 -10.38 19.87
C LEU A 517 1.30 -11.68 19.46
N ILE A 518 0.10 -11.91 20.00
CA ILE A 518 -0.81 -12.97 19.58
C ILE A 518 -2.24 -12.42 19.57
N GLU A 519 -2.96 -12.67 18.47
CA GLU A 519 -4.38 -12.32 18.32
C GLU A 519 -5.23 -13.52 18.74
N ALA A 520 -6.02 -13.36 19.81
CA ALA A 520 -6.87 -14.42 20.36
C ALA A 520 -8.04 -13.82 21.15
N GLU A 521 -9.17 -14.55 21.20
CA GLU A 521 -10.38 -14.14 21.93
C GLU A 521 -10.91 -12.75 21.51
N GLY A 522 -10.63 -12.34 20.26
CA GLY A 522 -11.01 -11.03 19.71
C GLY A 522 -10.13 -9.85 20.17
N LYS A 523 -9.07 -10.10 20.93
CA LYS A 523 -8.10 -9.09 21.41
C LYS A 523 -6.69 -9.37 20.86
N VAL A 524 -5.85 -8.35 20.87
CA VAL A 524 -4.41 -8.47 20.62
C VAL A 524 -3.71 -8.47 21.98
N HIS A 525 -2.98 -9.54 22.29
CA HIS A 525 -2.25 -9.70 23.54
C HIS A 525 -0.76 -9.51 23.28
N ARG A 526 -0.11 -8.69 24.11
CA ARG A 526 1.31 -8.37 24.01
C ARG A 526 2.04 -8.91 25.22
N PHE A 527 3.16 -9.59 24.96
CA PHE A 527 4.04 -10.13 25.98
C PHE A 527 5.45 -9.55 25.84
N ILE A 528 6.03 -9.12 26.96
CA ILE A 528 7.46 -8.80 27.09
C ILE A 528 8.15 -9.96 27.85
N ALA A 529 9.48 -10.06 27.80
CA ALA A 529 10.17 -11.08 28.59
C ALA A 529 10.02 -10.78 30.10
N GLY A 530 9.65 -11.81 30.90
CA GLY A 530 9.38 -11.67 32.33
C GLY A 530 8.07 -10.95 32.71
N ASP A 531 7.18 -10.74 31.74
CA ASP A 531 5.93 -10.00 31.89
C ASP A 531 4.92 -10.72 32.81
N LYS A 532 4.38 -9.97 33.77
CA LYS A 532 3.40 -10.42 34.79
C LYS A 532 2.17 -9.50 34.89
N GLU A 533 2.08 -8.50 34.01
CA GLU A 533 0.98 -7.52 34.01
C GLU A 533 -0.29 -8.06 33.32
N HIS A 534 -0.15 -9.13 32.54
CA HIS A 534 -1.26 -9.74 31.82
C HIS A 534 -2.30 -10.36 32.78
N GLU A 535 -3.60 -10.14 32.53
CA GLU A 535 -4.72 -10.58 33.38
C GLU A 535 -4.64 -12.08 33.76
N ARG A 536 -4.20 -12.92 32.81
CA ARG A 536 -4.07 -14.39 32.96
C ARG A 536 -2.65 -14.88 33.26
N SER A 537 -1.76 -14.00 33.76
CA SER A 537 -0.36 -14.37 34.05
C SER A 537 -0.20 -15.67 34.86
N PRO A 538 -0.95 -15.92 35.96
CA PRO A 538 -0.80 -17.16 36.73
C PRO A 538 -1.01 -18.44 35.90
N GLU A 539 -2.00 -18.45 34.99
CA GLU A 539 -2.26 -19.58 34.09
C GLU A 539 -1.15 -19.76 33.05
N ILE A 540 -0.62 -18.65 32.51
CA ILE A 540 0.45 -18.67 31.50
C ILE A 540 1.73 -19.25 32.10
N TYR A 541 2.12 -18.84 33.31
CA TYR A 541 3.28 -19.39 34.00
C TYR A 541 3.08 -20.86 34.38
N GLN A 542 1.88 -21.27 34.82
CA GLN A 542 1.56 -22.68 35.03
C GLN A 542 1.68 -23.50 33.73
N MET A 543 1.25 -22.95 32.59
CA MET A 543 1.42 -23.60 31.29
C MET A 543 2.90 -23.67 30.88
N LEU A 544 3.73 -22.66 31.20
CA LEU A 544 5.19 -22.72 31.00
C LEU A 544 5.86 -23.85 31.79
N GLU A 545 5.40 -24.14 33.00
CA GLU A 545 5.88 -25.31 33.77
C GLU A 545 5.51 -26.63 33.09
N VAL A 546 4.26 -26.77 32.60
CA VAL A 546 3.80 -27.95 31.86
C VAL A 546 4.59 -28.14 30.56
N ILE A 547 4.85 -27.05 29.83
CA ILE A 547 5.72 -27.05 28.64
C ILE A 547 7.12 -27.51 29.02
N THR A 548 7.74 -26.89 30.02
CA THR A 548 9.13 -27.18 30.44
C THR A 548 9.28 -28.64 30.85
N LYS A 549 8.34 -29.18 31.63
CA LYS A 549 8.33 -30.60 32.04
C LYS A 549 8.28 -31.54 30.83
N ARG A 550 7.33 -31.33 29.91
CA ARG A 550 7.20 -32.20 28.72
C ARG A 550 8.36 -32.06 27.74
N LEU A 551 8.99 -30.89 27.67
CA LEU A 551 10.20 -30.69 26.89
C LEU A 551 11.37 -31.47 27.47
N ALA A 552 11.56 -31.44 28.81
CA ALA A 552 12.58 -32.25 29.49
C ALA A 552 12.35 -33.77 29.29
N GLU A 553 11.11 -34.23 29.42
CA GLU A 553 10.71 -35.64 29.10
C GLU A 553 11.03 -36.03 27.66
N SER A 554 11.08 -35.07 26.73
CA SER A 554 11.45 -35.28 25.32
C SER A 554 12.95 -35.09 25.00
N GLY A 555 13.79 -34.82 26.01
CA GLY A 555 15.24 -34.69 25.87
C GLY A 555 15.75 -33.32 25.42
N TYR A 556 14.97 -32.25 25.57
CA TYR A 556 15.43 -30.89 25.29
C TYR A 556 16.38 -30.36 26.39
N LEU A 557 17.47 -29.73 25.97
CA LEU A 557 18.47 -29.06 26.81
C LEU A 557 18.56 -27.57 26.39
N PRO A 558 18.42 -26.59 27.32
CA PRO A 558 18.52 -25.17 26.99
C PRO A 558 19.91 -24.72 26.53
N ASP A 559 19.98 -23.85 25.52
CA ASP A 559 21.24 -23.20 25.13
C ASP A 559 21.52 -21.95 25.99
N ILE A 560 22.29 -22.15 27.06
CA ILE A 560 22.75 -21.08 27.96
C ILE A 560 23.99 -20.31 27.45
N SER A 561 24.58 -20.69 26.32
CA SER A 561 25.82 -20.06 25.81
C SER A 561 25.76 -18.54 25.54
N PRO A 562 24.61 -17.91 25.24
CA PRO A 562 24.55 -16.45 25.03
C PRO A 562 24.53 -15.60 26.31
N ILE A 563 24.41 -16.20 27.50
CA ILE A 563 24.17 -15.50 28.76
C ILE A 563 25.47 -15.31 29.56
N LEU A 564 25.58 -14.18 30.27
CA LEU A 564 26.76 -13.80 31.05
C LEU A 564 27.19 -14.89 32.03
N HIS A 565 28.48 -14.92 32.35
CA HIS A 565 29.03 -15.87 33.32
C HIS A 565 28.79 -15.47 34.79
N ASP A 566 28.35 -14.23 35.02
CA ASP A 566 28.18 -13.61 36.34
C ASP A 566 26.82 -13.93 37.02
N ILE A 567 26.03 -14.82 36.41
CA ILE A 567 24.68 -15.22 36.82
C ILE A 567 24.73 -16.74 37.07
N GLN A 568 24.06 -17.26 38.11
CA GLN A 568 24.06 -18.71 38.40
C GLN A 568 23.34 -19.49 37.29
N GLU A 569 23.73 -20.74 37.01
CA GLU A 569 23.16 -21.49 35.87
C GLU A 569 21.63 -21.61 35.93
N GLU A 570 21.07 -21.81 37.13
CA GLU A 570 19.62 -21.81 37.36
C GLU A 570 18.95 -20.47 37.00
N GLU A 571 19.58 -19.34 37.34
CA GLU A 571 19.09 -18.01 36.99
C GLU A 571 19.20 -17.75 35.47
N LYS A 572 20.23 -18.26 34.79
CA LYS A 572 20.35 -18.18 33.32
C LYS A 572 19.21 -18.94 32.64
N GLU A 573 18.91 -20.15 33.09
CA GLU A 573 17.78 -20.91 32.56
C GLU A 573 16.45 -20.19 32.76
N ASN A 574 16.25 -19.55 33.91
CA ASN A 574 15.00 -18.84 34.21
C ASN A 574 14.81 -17.62 33.29
N VAL A 575 15.86 -16.87 32.98
CA VAL A 575 15.82 -15.79 31.97
C VAL A 575 15.40 -16.30 30.59
N ILE A 576 15.81 -17.52 30.21
CA ILE A 576 15.41 -18.15 28.94
C ILE A 576 13.95 -18.61 28.97
N LYS A 577 13.50 -19.21 30.09
CA LYS A 577 12.13 -19.69 30.29
C LYS A 577 11.09 -18.56 30.14
N GLU A 578 11.46 -17.34 30.54
CA GLU A 578 10.60 -16.15 30.50
C GLU A 578 10.66 -15.33 29.19
N HIS A 579 11.26 -15.84 28.11
CA HIS A 579 11.23 -15.16 26.80
C HIS A 579 9.78 -14.93 26.30
N SER A 580 9.50 -13.74 25.72
CA SER A 580 8.16 -13.33 25.27
C SER A 580 7.49 -14.32 24.29
N GLU A 581 8.29 -15.01 23.47
CA GLU A 581 7.86 -16.03 22.53
C GLU A 581 7.24 -17.22 23.26
N ARG A 582 7.87 -17.64 24.37
CA ARG A 582 7.39 -18.74 25.21
C ARG A 582 6.11 -18.36 25.93
N LEU A 583 6.02 -17.14 26.47
CA LEU A 583 4.80 -16.59 27.08
C LEU A 583 3.65 -16.56 26.06
N ALA A 584 3.89 -16.07 24.84
CA ALA A 584 2.88 -16.04 23.77
C ALA A 584 2.47 -17.45 23.29
N ILE A 585 3.40 -18.42 23.21
CA ILE A 585 3.07 -19.83 22.91
C ILE A 585 2.25 -20.47 24.04
N ALA A 586 2.63 -20.24 25.30
CA ALA A 586 1.92 -20.76 26.46
C ALA A 586 0.49 -20.21 26.56
N PHE A 587 0.32 -18.90 26.37
CA PHE A 587 -1.00 -18.28 26.24
C PHE A 587 -1.78 -18.86 25.05
N GLY A 588 -1.14 -18.98 23.87
CA GLY A 588 -1.74 -19.60 22.69
C GLY A 588 -2.26 -21.02 22.94
N LEU A 589 -1.50 -21.85 23.68
CA LEU A 589 -1.90 -23.21 24.07
C LEU A 589 -3.10 -23.24 25.04
N LEU A 590 -3.30 -22.19 25.85
CA LEU A 590 -4.44 -22.06 26.76
C LEU A 590 -5.73 -21.63 26.03
N VAL A 591 -5.63 -20.73 25.05
CA VAL A 591 -6.81 -20.06 24.45
C VAL A 591 -7.25 -20.58 23.09
N THR A 592 -6.39 -21.34 22.38
CA THR A 592 -6.72 -21.84 21.04
C THR A 592 -7.07 -23.32 21.03
N GLU A 593 -8.22 -23.64 20.43
CA GLU A 593 -8.80 -24.99 20.31
C GLU A 593 -7.79 -26.06 19.90
N VAL A 594 -7.99 -27.30 20.36
CA VAL A 594 -7.08 -28.42 20.06
C VAL A 594 -6.95 -28.63 18.55
N GLY A 595 -5.72 -28.55 18.03
CA GLY A 595 -5.41 -28.59 16.60
C GLY A 595 -5.38 -27.23 15.90
N GLY A 596 -5.82 -26.15 16.56
CA GLY A 596 -5.71 -24.78 16.06
C GLY A 596 -4.25 -24.33 15.92
N CYS A 597 -3.96 -23.58 14.84
CA CYS A 597 -2.64 -22.99 14.62
C CYS A 597 -2.44 -21.74 15.49
N ILE A 598 -1.36 -21.73 16.26
CA ILE A 598 -0.92 -20.58 17.07
C ILE A 598 -0.13 -19.63 16.14
N ARG A 599 -0.46 -18.33 16.13
CA ARG A 599 0.21 -17.31 15.31
C ARG A 599 0.79 -16.22 16.19
N ILE A 600 2.07 -15.94 16.01
CA ILE A 600 2.81 -14.98 16.83
C ILE A 600 3.56 -14.02 15.92
N VAL A 601 3.52 -12.73 16.25
CA VAL A 601 4.33 -11.69 15.59
C VAL A 601 5.39 -11.21 16.58
N LYS A 602 6.65 -11.26 16.17
CA LYS A 602 7.83 -10.86 16.93
C LYS A 602 8.47 -9.63 16.29
N ASN A 603 8.76 -8.59 17.09
CA ASN A 603 9.40 -7.37 16.59
C ASN A 603 10.89 -7.53 16.24
N LEU A 604 11.57 -8.41 16.95
CA LEU A 604 12.97 -8.75 16.72
C LEU A 604 13.08 -10.09 15.97
N ARG A 605 14.29 -10.48 15.60
CA ARG A 605 14.58 -11.83 15.13
C ARG A 605 14.47 -12.82 16.30
N VAL A 606 13.81 -13.96 16.09
CA VAL A 606 13.69 -15.04 17.10
C VAL A 606 15.09 -15.53 17.47
N CYS A 607 15.34 -15.86 18.74
CA CYS A 607 16.65 -16.40 19.16
C CYS A 607 16.76 -17.91 18.88
N GLY A 608 17.99 -18.43 18.80
CA GLY A 608 18.25 -19.84 18.47
C GLY A 608 17.49 -20.81 19.37
N ASP A 609 17.56 -20.58 20.69
CA ASP A 609 16.84 -21.39 21.66
C ASP A 609 15.30 -21.34 21.50
N CYS A 610 14.70 -20.15 21.31
CA CYS A 610 13.26 -20.03 21.04
C CYS A 610 12.84 -20.74 19.75
N HIS A 611 13.71 -20.79 18.73
CA HIS A 611 13.47 -21.53 17.50
C HIS A 611 13.43 -23.05 17.74
N GLU A 612 14.42 -23.59 18.47
CA GLU A 612 14.45 -25.02 18.84
C GLU A 612 13.29 -25.41 19.75
N VAL A 613 12.96 -24.57 20.73
CA VAL A 613 11.80 -24.78 21.61
C VAL A 613 10.49 -24.74 20.82
N SER A 614 10.34 -23.84 19.84
CA SER A 614 9.14 -23.80 18.99
C SER A 614 8.99 -25.07 18.15
N LYS A 615 10.09 -25.61 17.60
CA LYS A 615 10.11 -26.95 16.96
C LYS A 615 9.63 -28.03 17.94
N MET A 616 10.23 -28.10 19.14
CA MET A 616 9.93 -29.15 20.11
C MET A 616 8.51 -29.05 20.68
N ILE A 617 8.00 -27.86 20.99
CA ILE A 617 6.61 -27.65 21.42
C ILE A 617 5.65 -28.10 20.32
N SER A 618 5.91 -27.74 19.06
CA SER A 618 5.09 -28.18 17.92
C SER A 618 4.98 -29.71 17.83
N LYS A 619 6.08 -30.43 18.07
CA LYS A 619 6.12 -31.90 18.11
C LYS A 619 5.35 -32.47 19.32
N VAL A 620 5.66 -31.99 20.51
CA VAL A 620 5.18 -32.53 21.80
C VAL A 620 3.69 -32.24 22.03
N PHE A 621 3.21 -31.05 21.65
CA PHE A 621 1.81 -30.65 21.80
C PHE A 621 0.98 -30.89 20.54
N GLN A 622 1.59 -31.39 19.45
CA GLN A 622 0.95 -31.62 18.15
C GLN A 622 0.23 -30.36 17.62
N ARG A 623 0.86 -29.19 17.75
CA ARG A 623 0.33 -27.91 17.28
C ARG A 623 1.18 -27.34 16.15
N GLU A 624 0.52 -26.72 15.18
CA GLU A 624 1.18 -25.84 14.22
C GLU A 624 1.40 -24.47 14.86
N ILE A 625 2.64 -23.99 14.85
CA ILE A 625 3.01 -22.68 15.38
C ILE A 625 3.64 -21.89 14.24
N ILE A 626 3.11 -20.71 13.95
CA ILE A 626 3.65 -19.80 12.94
C ILE A 626 4.18 -18.57 13.66
N VAL A 627 5.49 -18.35 13.60
CA VAL A 627 6.12 -17.14 14.15
C VAL A 627 6.61 -16.28 13.00
N ARG A 628 6.04 -15.09 12.85
CA ARG A 628 6.57 -14.02 12.01
C ARG A 628 7.61 -13.26 12.82
N ASP A 629 8.86 -13.27 12.35
CA ASP A 629 9.89 -12.37 12.86
C ASP A 629 10.06 -11.14 11.95
N GLY A 630 10.95 -10.22 12.30
CA GLY A 630 11.23 -9.01 11.51
C GLY A 630 11.71 -9.26 10.08
N SER A 631 11.98 -10.51 9.68
CA SER A 631 12.46 -10.90 8.35
C SER A 631 11.56 -11.91 7.62
N ARG A 632 11.04 -12.93 8.32
CA ARG A 632 10.43 -14.13 7.71
C ARG A 632 9.36 -14.80 8.57
N PHE A 633 8.70 -15.80 8.02
CA PHE A 633 7.87 -16.74 8.76
C PHE A 633 8.61 -18.05 9.03
N HIS A 634 8.49 -18.50 10.27
CA HIS A 634 8.89 -19.83 10.73
C HIS A 634 7.62 -20.65 10.96
N HIS A 635 7.41 -21.69 10.16
CA HIS A 635 6.28 -22.61 10.31
C HIS A 635 6.78 -23.86 11.02
N PHE A 636 6.49 -23.95 12.31
CA PHE A 636 6.85 -25.08 13.15
C PHE A 636 5.75 -26.14 13.06
N LYS A 637 6.10 -27.32 12.54
CA LYS A 637 5.18 -28.45 12.38
C LYS A 637 5.89 -29.77 12.65
N GLY A 638 5.44 -30.48 13.70
CA GLY A 638 5.88 -31.84 14.01
C GLY A 638 7.36 -31.98 14.38
N GLY A 639 8.00 -30.89 14.84
CA GLY A 639 9.44 -30.87 15.16
C GLY A 639 10.34 -30.24 14.10
N ASN A 640 9.79 -29.84 12.96
CA ASN A 640 10.54 -29.20 11.87
C ASN A 640 10.10 -27.74 11.71
N CYS A 641 10.97 -26.91 11.13
CA CYS A 641 10.67 -25.54 10.71
C CYS A 641 10.76 -25.39 9.18
N SER A 642 9.93 -24.55 8.58
CA SER A 642 9.98 -24.21 7.13
C SER A 642 11.31 -23.61 6.68
N CYS A 643 12.14 -23.09 7.59
CA CYS A 643 13.46 -22.55 7.26
C CYS A 643 14.54 -23.62 7.02
N LEU A 644 14.28 -24.90 7.31
CA LEU A 644 15.26 -26.00 7.23
C LEU A 644 16.57 -25.72 7.99
N ASP A 645 16.46 -25.00 9.12
CA ASP A 645 17.56 -24.48 9.93
C ASP A 645 18.54 -23.53 9.18
N PHE A 646 18.17 -23.06 7.98
CA PHE A 646 18.89 -22.08 7.17
C PHE A 646 18.29 -20.66 7.32
N TRP A 647 18.44 -20.07 8.51
CA TRP A 647 17.80 -18.79 8.86
C TRP A 647 18.71 -17.70 9.40
#